data_AF-A0A0S1SKJ3-F1
#
_entry.id   AF-A0A0S1SKJ3-F1
#
_cell.length_a   1.000
_cell.length_b   1.000
_cell.length_c   1.000
_cell.angle_alpha   90.00
_cell.angle_beta   90.00
_cell.angle_gamma   90.00
#
_symmetry.space_group_name_H-M   'P 1'
#
loop_
_entity.id
_entity.type
_entity.pdbx_description
1 polymer ?
#
loop_
_entity_poly.entity_id
_entity_poly.type
_entity_poly.pdbx_seq_one_letter_code
_entity_poly.pdbx_strand_id
1 'polypeptide(L)'
;MKTSFLLVRRRIAVSSITLLLASLVGSPAALAASRFWRGQMNNSNQYENPANWSATDGGDGGAEAPTASDNVYFMRNSTGSSLIGQNVWLKSHAYMKGLVINQNMTGSILLGTGSLNVGSDGIRMGSGRLIANTGNISGSGSFTQTGGIVRLGAMNLSLSGSLSITKGAGSSYTEVTSTGTIVFSGRSADQNLTLGSTIVGSLKNLTVNNTAGGTSDDINVDASFLALSGALLITQGNLNLEAADVALLVESGITIADNAQATLTMGSGNLTMSGHLVIGAEGRLNLTADNTFTLNGINQNFDTNNHPINNITIGSSGTATLTSDQSVTGTLQVNTGSTLSLGTYTVYATGATIINYGTITEGTGYISHTSSNVLITDANYAEDDTLTPGYVYFTVTDSDENIDGTAQDTMAITVTASTGDSEPVTLTETTNTSGIFRGSILATSSTNYVASDGALEITSTATVSFTYTDAQDTSDTGSDSATLTITASSASSASTATGGGGRRGGGSVLSASVATQTSQSSASVTAAGGDLPQVRGNLSVVIVGKTVVFRDVPVSQWFAPYVLALVQAGVINGYRDAGGNPTGEFKPGNSVTYAEIAKMAVEAAGLEPKNVTPQIRSARGQWSAGYIAALEDLGLSVFSSSSLDVNAPAPRGAVLQIILEAFGETILVPQGGVYSDVSAGSAHAGAIESATAAGIVSGDDGRSTFRPNASVNRAETSKIVRNAMLKLGE
;
A
#
# COMPACT_ATOMS: atom_id res chain seq x y z
N MET A 1 -75.16 5.23 41.88
CA MET A 1 -75.85 5.57 43.15
C MET A 1 -74.95 6.49 43.96
N LYS A 2 -75.38 7.73 44.22
CA LYS A 2 -74.76 8.64 45.19
C LYS A 2 -75.39 8.36 46.57
N THR A 3 -74.58 8.19 47.61
CA THR A 3 -75.00 8.52 48.98
C THR A 3 -73.80 8.88 49.84
N SER A 4 -73.87 10.07 50.44
CA SER A 4 -72.93 10.70 51.36
C SER A 4 -73.25 10.38 52.83
N PHE A 5 -72.33 10.82 53.71
CA PHE A 5 -72.42 11.01 55.18
C PHE A 5 -72.20 9.77 56.07
N LEU A 6 -71.61 9.84 57.27
CA LEU A 6 -70.65 10.72 57.96
C LEU A 6 -70.53 10.17 59.42
N LEU A 7 -69.32 10.20 59.99
CA LEU A 7 -68.98 10.48 61.40
C LEU A 7 -69.45 9.56 62.56
N VAL A 8 -68.48 9.01 63.32
CA VAL A 8 -68.39 9.07 64.81
C VAL A 8 -66.90 9.02 65.23
N ARG A 9 -66.28 10.18 65.53
CA ARG A 9 -65.83 10.70 66.84
C ARG A 9 -65.02 9.76 67.76
N ARG A 10 -63.79 10.19 68.10
CA ARG A 10 -63.35 10.43 69.49
C ARG A 10 -62.19 11.45 69.58
N ARG A 11 -62.36 12.41 70.49
CA ARG A 11 -61.48 13.53 70.87
C ARG A 11 -60.35 13.03 71.79
N ILE A 12 -59.09 13.40 71.52
CA ILE A 12 -58.28 14.46 72.15
C ILE A 12 -58.21 14.41 73.69
N ALA A 13 -57.01 14.14 74.20
CA ALA A 13 -56.45 14.76 75.39
C ALA A 13 -54.97 15.11 75.13
N VAL A 14 -54.64 16.35 75.42
CA VAL A 14 -53.38 17.07 75.16
C VAL A 14 -52.38 16.79 76.30
N SER A 15 -51.10 16.59 75.96
CA SER A 15 -49.99 16.80 76.88
C SER A 15 -48.85 17.54 76.16
N SER A 16 -48.76 18.82 76.52
CA SER A 16 -47.59 19.71 76.61
C SER A 16 -46.52 19.73 75.50
N ILE A 17 -46.59 20.85 74.77
CA ILE A 17 -45.61 21.43 73.84
C ILE A 17 -44.32 21.82 74.57
N THR A 18 -43.16 21.40 74.05
CA THR A 18 -41.90 22.15 74.15
C THR A 18 -41.34 22.28 72.74
N LEU A 19 -41.08 23.52 72.34
CA LEU A 19 -40.64 23.93 71.01
C LEU A 19 -39.21 23.43 70.73
N LEU A 20 -38.99 22.65 69.66
CA LEU A 20 -37.67 22.48 69.06
C LEU A 20 -37.75 22.70 67.55
N LEU A 21 -37.63 23.98 67.19
CA LEU A 21 -37.17 24.43 65.89
C LEU A 21 -35.67 24.04 65.81
N ALA A 22 -35.35 22.85 65.33
CA ALA A 22 -33.97 22.44 65.06
C ALA A 22 -33.85 21.76 63.69
N SER A 23 -33.30 22.56 62.77
CA SER A 23 -32.54 22.15 61.58
C SER A 23 -33.23 21.23 60.57
N LEU A 24 -34.15 21.83 59.80
CA LEU A 24 -34.18 21.60 58.36
C LEU A 24 -33.01 22.37 57.71
N VAL A 25 -31.77 22.04 58.10
CA VAL A 25 -30.57 22.47 57.37
C VAL A 25 -30.31 21.35 56.38
N GLY A 26 -30.97 21.43 55.22
CA GLY A 26 -30.31 20.88 54.04
C GLY A 26 -28.97 21.58 53.96
N SER A 27 -27.87 20.81 53.98
CA SER A 27 -26.53 21.35 53.73
C SER A 27 -26.65 22.28 52.51
N PRO A 28 -26.34 23.58 52.62
CA PRO A 28 -26.41 24.44 51.46
C PRO A 28 -25.57 23.79 50.37
N ALA A 29 -26.11 23.67 49.16
CA ALA A 29 -25.32 23.26 48.01
C ALA A 29 -24.05 24.11 48.06
N ALA A 30 -22.89 23.48 48.27
CA ALA A 30 -21.63 24.19 48.39
C ALA A 30 -21.48 25.01 47.10
N LEU A 31 -21.60 26.34 47.22
CA LEU A 31 -21.48 27.23 46.09
C LEU A 31 -20.09 27.02 45.50
N ALA A 32 -20.02 26.81 44.18
CA ALA A 32 -18.76 26.60 43.49
C ALA A 32 -17.76 27.71 43.85
N ALA A 33 -16.70 27.37 44.57
CA ALA A 33 -15.65 28.31 44.93
C ALA A 33 -14.45 28.15 44.00
N SER A 34 -13.72 29.24 43.78
CA SER A 34 -12.40 29.18 43.16
C SER A 34 -11.35 28.89 44.23
N ARG A 35 -10.50 27.89 44.00
CA ARG A 35 -9.44 27.47 44.91
C ARG A 35 -8.10 27.60 44.22
N PHE A 36 -7.21 28.42 44.78
CA PHE A 36 -5.91 28.74 44.19
C PHE A 36 -4.80 28.03 44.97
N TRP A 37 -3.99 27.26 44.26
CA TRP A 37 -2.86 26.56 44.85
C TRP A 37 -1.73 27.52 45.19
N ARG A 38 -1.32 27.51 46.46
CA ARG A 38 -0.19 28.29 46.98
C ARG A 38 1.00 27.40 47.32
N GLY A 39 0.76 26.21 47.88
CA GLY A 39 1.80 25.38 48.50
C GLY A 39 2.42 26.01 49.76
N GLN A 40 3.30 25.27 50.43
CA GLN A 40 4.00 25.70 51.64
C GLN A 40 5.53 25.69 51.46
N MET A 41 6.25 26.55 52.20
CA MET A 41 7.73 26.62 52.14
C MET A 41 8.44 25.42 52.79
N ASN A 42 7.71 24.56 53.52
CA ASN A 42 8.27 23.52 54.39
C ASN A 42 8.12 22.09 53.82
N ASN A 43 8.07 21.94 52.50
CA ASN A 43 7.93 20.66 51.78
C ASN A 43 6.61 19.88 52.03
N SER A 44 5.61 20.47 52.67
CA SER A 44 4.31 19.83 52.93
C SER A 44 3.25 20.13 51.86
N ASN A 45 3.61 19.95 50.58
CA ASN A 45 2.75 20.24 49.41
C ASN A 45 1.70 19.14 49.13
N GLN A 46 0.95 18.77 50.17
CA GLN A 46 -0.14 17.82 50.09
C GLN A 46 -1.43 18.52 49.64
N TYR A 47 -2.15 17.91 48.70
CA TYR A 47 -3.39 18.44 48.16
C TYR A 47 -4.46 18.67 49.24
N GLU A 48 -4.49 17.82 50.26
CA GLU A 48 -5.54 17.79 51.28
C GLU A 48 -5.37 18.86 52.37
N ASN A 49 -4.22 19.51 52.45
CA ASN A 49 -3.90 20.46 53.52
C ASN A 49 -4.48 21.86 53.20
N PRO A 50 -5.45 22.38 53.99
CA PRO A 50 -6.04 23.70 53.78
C PRO A 50 -5.03 24.85 53.74
N ALA A 51 -3.90 24.71 54.43
CA ALA A 51 -2.85 25.73 54.43
C ALA A 51 -2.18 25.94 53.07
N ASN A 52 -2.36 25.00 52.13
CA ASN A 52 -1.87 25.09 50.75
C ASN A 52 -2.86 25.78 49.79
N TRP A 53 -4.05 26.14 50.24
CA TRP A 53 -5.13 26.70 49.43
C TRP A 53 -5.51 28.12 49.85
N SER A 54 -5.80 28.95 48.85
CA SER A 54 -6.37 30.29 48.99
C SER A 54 -7.73 30.39 48.28
N ALA A 55 -8.61 31.26 48.79
CA ALA A 55 -9.90 31.59 48.17
C ALA A 55 -9.78 32.64 47.05
N THR A 56 -8.66 33.36 46.99
CA THR A 56 -8.38 34.39 45.97
C THR A 56 -7.01 34.16 45.34
N ASP A 57 -6.82 34.60 44.09
CA ASP A 57 -5.50 34.55 43.45
C ASP A 57 -4.49 35.33 44.31
N GLY A 58 -3.43 34.65 44.72
CA GLY A 58 -2.38 35.22 45.54
C GLY A 58 -2.70 35.53 47.00
N GLY A 59 -3.89 35.19 47.48
CA GLY A 59 -4.32 35.39 48.86
C GLY A 59 -3.62 34.50 49.89
N ASP A 60 -3.98 34.72 51.16
CA ASP A 60 -3.47 33.94 52.28
C ASP A 60 -3.94 32.47 52.26
N GLY A 61 -3.10 31.58 52.80
CA GLY A 61 -3.45 30.17 52.93
C GLY A 61 -4.46 29.91 54.06
N GLY A 62 -5.13 28.76 54.00
CA GLY A 62 -6.11 28.36 55.01
C GLY A 62 -7.54 28.22 54.48
N ALA A 63 -7.73 28.36 53.16
CA ALA A 63 -8.97 27.97 52.52
C ALA A 63 -9.15 26.44 52.59
N GLU A 64 -10.39 25.96 52.68
CA GLU A 64 -10.68 24.53 52.63
C GLU A 64 -10.16 23.90 51.33
N ALA A 65 -9.73 22.64 51.42
CA ALA A 65 -9.31 21.87 50.25
C ALA A 65 -10.46 21.75 49.23
N PRO A 66 -10.18 21.75 47.92
CA PRO A 66 -11.22 21.76 46.92
C PRO A 66 -12.08 20.49 46.95
N THR A 67 -13.38 20.71 46.75
CA THR A 67 -14.41 19.67 46.63
C THR A 67 -14.86 19.51 45.17
N ALA A 68 -15.70 18.51 44.89
CA ALA A 68 -16.27 18.28 43.55
C ALA A 68 -17.04 19.48 42.96
N SER A 69 -17.44 20.46 43.78
CA SER A 69 -18.12 21.69 43.32
C SER A 69 -17.15 22.80 42.90
N ASP A 70 -15.87 22.69 43.26
CA ASP A 70 -14.92 23.80 43.19
C ASP A 70 -14.09 23.80 41.91
N ASN A 71 -13.70 24.99 41.45
CA ASN A 71 -12.74 25.17 40.35
C ASN A 71 -11.34 25.40 40.93
N VAL A 72 -10.38 24.59 40.47
CA VAL A 72 -9.03 24.52 41.00
C VAL A 72 -8.04 25.16 40.05
N TYR A 73 -7.18 26.02 40.58
CA TYR A 73 -6.22 26.78 39.80
C TYR A 73 -4.78 26.58 40.30
N PHE A 74 -3.90 26.13 39.40
CA PHE A 74 -2.45 26.08 39.57
C PHE A 74 -1.81 27.15 38.68
N MET A 75 -1.28 28.21 39.28
CA MET A 75 -0.71 29.34 38.54
C MET A 75 0.39 30.03 39.32
N ARG A 76 1.23 30.80 38.63
CA ARG A 76 2.06 31.85 39.23
C ARG A 76 1.18 33.07 39.50
N ASN A 77 1.03 33.44 40.77
CA ASN A 77 0.26 34.61 41.23
C ASN A 77 0.62 35.87 40.42
N SER A 78 -0.39 36.66 40.10
CA SER A 78 -0.29 37.97 39.44
C SER A 78 0.57 39.01 40.19
N THR A 79 0.89 38.79 41.46
CA THR A 79 1.65 39.73 42.33
C THR A 79 3.12 39.38 42.56
N GLY A 80 3.67 38.33 41.92
CA GLY A 80 5.13 38.09 41.87
C GLY A 80 5.77 37.42 43.11
N SER A 81 5.01 36.81 44.01
CA SER A 81 5.56 36.09 45.18
C SER A 81 6.43 34.87 44.80
N SER A 82 7.49 34.62 45.59
CA SER A 82 8.55 33.60 45.38
C SER A 82 8.13 32.14 45.61
N LEU A 83 6.88 31.89 45.97
CA LEU A 83 6.40 30.58 46.49
C LEU A 83 5.85 29.62 45.43
N ILE A 84 5.99 29.93 44.15
CA ILE A 84 4.97 29.54 43.17
C ILE A 84 5.56 28.77 42.00
N GLY A 85 4.88 27.67 41.63
CA GLY A 85 5.42 26.63 40.75
C GLY A 85 5.99 25.43 41.51
N GLN A 86 5.61 25.24 42.77
CA GLN A 86 6.01 24.05 43.53
C GLN A 86 5.21 22.82 43.12
N ASN A 87 5.84 21.65 43.35
CA ASN A 87 5.22 20.35 43.10
C ASN A 87 4.05 20.10 44.05
N VAL A 88 2.98 19.50 43.53
CA VAL A 88 1.78 19.09 44.27
C VAL A 88 1.76 17.59 44.34
N TRP A 89 1.53 17.03 45.52
CA TRP A 89 1.40 15.60 45.72
C TRP A 89 -0.06 15.24 46.00
N LEU A 90 -0.68 14.52 45.07
CA LEU A 90 -1.98 13.89 45.29
C LEU A 90 -1.77 12.48 45.81
N LYS A 91 -1.99 12.28 47.11
CA LYS A 91 -1.90 10.96 47.76
C LYS A 91 -3.26 10.28 47.93
N SER A 92 -4.34 11.06 47.98
CA SER A 92 -5.72 10.58 48.00
C SER A 92 -6.48 10.96 46.73
N HIS A 93 -7.74 10.50 46.62
CA HIS A 93 -8.63 10.82 45.50
C HIS A 93 -9.02 12.29 45.56
N ALA A 94 -8.69 13.05 44.52
CA ALA A 94 -9.15 14.44 44.38
C ALA A 94 -10.38 14.51 43.48
N TYR A 95 -11.33 15.34 43.89
CA TYR A 95 -12.55 15.65 43.15
C TYR A 95 -12.65 17.16 43.00
N MET A 96 -12.93 17.63 41.79
CA MET A 96 -13.11 19.05 41.48
C MET A 96 -14.07 19.22 40.32
N LYS A 97 -14.68 20.40 40.20
CA LYS A 97 -15.53 20.74 39.06
C LYS A 97 -14.70 21.01 37.81
N GLY A 98 -13.57 21.70 37.96
CA GLY A 98 -12.65 22.07 36.89
C GLY A 98 -11.22 22.23 37.39
N LEU A 99 -10.26 21.97 36.51
CA LEU A 99 -8.83 22.09 36.78
C LEU A 99 -8.18 23.02 35.75
N VAL A 100 -7.49 24.05 36.22
CA VAL A 100 -6.75 24.99 35.37
C VAL A 100 -5.29 25.05 35.80
N ILE A 101 -4.39 24.59 34.93
CA ILE A 101 -2.95 24.79 35.03
C ILE A 101 -2.58 25.92 34.08
N ASN A 102 -2.38 27.12 34.63
CA ASN A 102 -2.17 28.33 33.84
C ASN A 102 -0.80 28.27 33.11
N GLN A 103 -0.59 29.13 32.11
CA GLN A 103 0.58 29.19 31.24
C GLN A 103 1.90 29.60 31.92
N ASN A 104 1.87 29.90 33.21
CA ASN A 104 3.02 30.37 33.99
C ASN A 104 3.43 29.41 35.13
N MET A 105 2.88 28.20 35.15
CA MET A 105 3.15 27.16 36.15
C MET A 105 4.43 26.40 35.79
N THR A 106 5.39 26.32 36.73
CA THR A 106 6.67 25.62 36.52
C THR A 106 6.78 24.29 37.28
N GLY A 107 5.79 23.99 38.11
CA GLY A 107 5.77 22.81 38.99
C GLY A 107 5.21 21.57 38.32
N SER A 108 5.18 20.48 39.08
CA SER A 108 4.54 19.22 38.67
C SER A 108 3.36 18.90 39.58
N ILE A 109 2.26 18.45 38.99
CA ILE A 109 1.20 17.74 39.70
C ILE A 109 1.56 16.25 39.63
N LEU A 110 1.91 15.66 40.77
CA LEU A 110 2.28 14.25 40.87
C LEU A 110 1.14 13.47 41.51
N LEU A 111 0.58 12.53 40.77
CA LEU A 111 -0.39 11.58 41.30
C LEU A 111 0.36 10.36 41.82
N GLY A 112 0.22 10.10 43.12
CA GLY A 112 0.64 8.87 43.78
C GLY A 112 -0.40 7.77 43.55
N THR A 113 -0.91 7.15 44.62
CA THR A 113 -1.97 6.13 44.54
C THR A 113 -3.38 6.70 44.38
N GLY A 114 -3.56 8.01 44.56
CA GLY A 114 -4.86 8.68 44.42
C GLY A 114 -5.23 8.95 42.95
N SER A 115 -6.53 9.05 42.66
CA SER A 115 -7.03 9.46 41.34
C SER A 115 -7.34 10.95 41.28
N LEU A 116 -7.32 11.52 40.08
CA LEU A 116 -7.78 12.88 39.79
C LEU A 116 -9.10 12.79 39.02
N ASN A 117 -10.20 13.28 39.62
CA ASN A 117 -11.52 13.28 39.00
C ASN A 117 -11.98 14.71 38.78
N VAL A 118 -12.19 15.09 37.52
CA VAL A 118 -12.55 16.45 37.12
C VAL A 118 -13.94 16.46 36.49
N GLY A 119 -14.78 17.35 36.98
CA GLY A 119 -16.17 17.49 36.56
C GLY A 119 -16.34 18.22 35.23
N SER A 120 -17.51 18.84 35.07
CA SER A 120 -18.00 19.42 33.82
C SER A 120 -17.14 20.55 33.25
N ASP A 121 -16.40 21.28 34.08
CA ASP A 121 -15.60 22.43 33.65
C ASP A 121 -14.26 21.97 33.02
N GLY A 122 -13.93 20.68 33.16
CA GLY A 122 -12.84 20.02 32.45
C GLY A 122 -11.43 20.41 32.93
N ILE A 123 -10.43 19.96 32.18
CA ILE A 123 -9.01 20.20 32.44
C ILE A 123 -8.47 21.16 31.39
N ARG A 124 -7.82 22.24 31.82
CA ARG A 124 -7.13 23.18 30.94
C ARG A 124 -5.68 23.32 31.38
N MET A 125 -4.76 23.05 30.48
CA MET A 125 -3.33 23.03 30.78
C MET A 125 -2.55 23.86 29.75
N GLY A 126 -1.99 24.98 30.19
CA GLY A 126 -1.15 25.85 29.37
C GLY A 126 0.35 25.69 29.62
N SER A 127 0.77 25.08 30.74
CA SER A 127 2.18 24.84 31.09
C SER A 127 2.30 23.80 32.20
N GLY A 128 3.48 23.66 32.81
CA GLY A 128 3.70 22.76 33.93
C GLY A 128 3.79 21.28 33.53
N ARG A 129 3.69 20.40 34.53
CA ARG A 129 3.73 18.94 34.31
C ARG A 129 2.59 18.26 35.05
N LEU A 130 1.87 17.36 34.39
CA LEU A 130 0.89 16.47 35.00
C LEU A 130 1.40 15.04 34.87
N ILE A 131 1.80 14.44 35.99
CA ILE A 131 2.48 13.14 36.02
C ILE A 131 1.62 12.17 36.82
N ALA A 132 1.05 11.19 36.13
CA ALA A 132 0.21 10.15 36.70
C ALA A 132 0.88 8.80 36.55
N ASN A 133 1.64 8.35 37.57
CA ASN A 133 2.35 7.05 37.48
C ASN A 133 1.43 5.86 37.83
N THR A 134 0.70 5.98 38.94
CA THR A 134 -0.17 4.91 39.49
C THR A 134 -1.61 5.34 39.74
N GLY A 135 -1.95 6.63 39.59
CA GLY A 135 -3.30 7.16 39.74
C GLY A 135 -4.01 7.35 38.41
N ASN A 136 -5.31 7.06 38.35
CA ASN A 136 -6.14 7.34 37.16
C ASN A 136 -6.50 8.83 37.07
N ILE A 137 -6.71 9.31 35.84
CA ILE A 137 -7.32 10.61 35.58
C ILE A 137 -8.67 10.35 34.93
N SER A 138 -9.74 10.94 35.48
CA SER A 138 -11.08 10.89 34.90
C SER A 138 -11.62 12.31 34.71
N GLY A 139 -12.32 12.54 33.60
CA GLY A 139 -12.88 13.84 33.25
C GLY A 139 -14.26 13.71 32.61
N SER A 140 -15.26 14.41 33.16
CA SER A 140 -16.56 14.54 32.49
C SER A 140 -16.64 15.74 31.56
N GLY A 141 -15.83 16.77 31.80
CA GLY A 141 -15.57 17.87 30.86
C GLY A 141 -14.42 17.58 29.90
N SER A 142 -14.13 18.53 29.01
CA SER A 142 -13.04 18.40 28.03
C SER A 142 -11.66 18.53 28.67
N PHE A 143 -10.66 17.83 28.12
CA PHE A 143 -9.24 18.04 28.41
C PHE A 143 -8.62 18.86 27.28
N THR A 144 -8.09 20.04 27.59
CA THR A 144 -7.37 20.89 26.64
C THR A 144 -5.96 21.17 27.12
N GLN A 145 -4.97 20.75 26.35
CA GLN A 145 -3.56 21.05 26.53
C GLN A 145 -3.08 21.98 25.42
N THR A 146 -2.60 23.16 25.80
CA THR A 146 -1.94 24.11 24.88
C THR A 146 -0.44 24.28 25.20
N GLY A 147 0.03 23.68 26.29
CA GLY A 147 1.44 23.66 26.68
C GLY A 147 1.72 22.74 27.87
N GLY A 148 3.01 22.53 28.16
CA GLY A 148 3.46 21.68 29.26
C GLY A 148 3.54 20.18 28.89
N ILE A 149 3.78 19.33 29.89
CA ILE A 149 4.01 17.89 29.73
C ILE A 149 2.96 17.07 30.49
N VAL A 150 2.28 16.15 29.81
CA VAL A 150 1.47 15.10 30.43
C VAL A 150 2.20 13.77 30.32
N ARG A 151 2.39 13.08 31.45
CA ARG A 151 2.96 11.73 31.50
C ARG A 151 1.98 10.80 32.19
N LEU A 152 1.41 9.89 31.42
CA LEU A 152 0.57 8.81 31.91
C LEU A 152 1.44 7.55 31.98
N GLY A 153 1.59 7.02 33.20
CA GLY A 153 2.19 5.71 33.47
C GLY A 153 1.31 4.59 32.93
N ALA A 154 1.23 3.44 33.59
CA ALA A 154 0.42 2.30 33.12
C ALA A 154 -1.10 2.49 33.29
N MET A 155 -1.54 3.69 33.70
CA MET A 155 -2.90 3.99 34.13
C MET A 155 -3.73 4.63 33.02
N ASN A 156 -5.05 4.72 33.25
CA ASN A 156 -5.97 5.20 32.25
C ASN A 156 -6.26 6.71 32.41
N LEU A 157 -6.36 7.40 31.27
CA LEU A 157 -7.04 8.68 31.14
C LEU A 157 -8.43 8.41 30.57
N SER A 158 -9.47 8.53 31.39
CA SER A 158 -10.87 8.28 30.98
C SER A 158 -11.61 9.59 30.80
N LEU A 159 -12.18 9.83 29.61
CA LEU A 159 -12.85 11.09 29.28
C LEU A 159 -14.23 10.84 28.67
N SER A 160 -15.26 11.47 29.22
CA SER A 160 -16.56 11.60 28.54
C SER A 160 -16.73 12.93 27.80
N GLY A 161 -15.75 13.85 27.92
CA GLY A 161 -15.63 15.07 27.12
C GLY A 161 -14.50 14.98 26.10
N SER A 162 -14.35 15.99 25.23
CA SER A 162 -13.34 16.02 24.16
C SER A 162 -11.90 16.10 24.69
N LEU A 163 -10.94 15.60 23.92
CA LEU A 163 -9.51 15.73 24.17
C LEU A 163 -8.88 16.59 23.07
N SER A 164 -8.19 17.66 23.46
CA SER A 164 -7.44 18.53 22.56
C SER A 164 -6.03 18.71 23.07
N ILE A 165 -5.03 18.31 22.28
CA ILE A 165 -3.61 18.46 22.56
C ILE A 165 -3.00 19.24 21.41
N THR A 166 -2.68 20.51 21.66
CA THR A 166 -2.14 21.42 20.65
C THR A 166 -0.99 22.24 21.22
N LYS A 167 -0.15 22.82 20.35
CA LYS A 167 0.87 23.78 20.78
C LYS A 167 0.34 25.19 20.66
N GLY A 168 0.12 25.85 21.80
CA GLY A 168 -0.27 27.25 21.85
C GLY A 168 0.88 28.19 21.47
N ALA A 169 0.55 29.37 20.94
CA ALA A 169 1.51 30.35 20.41
C ALA A 169 2.60 30.81 21.41
N GLY A 170 2.33 30.72 22.72
CA GLY A 170 3.27 31.07 23.79
C GLY A 170 3.99 29.88 24.44
N SER A 171 3.72 28.65 24.00
CA SER A 171 4.28 27.45 24.63
C SER A 171 5.60 27.02 23.97
N SER A 172 6.60 26.70 24.79
CA SER A 172 7.86 26.12 24.29
C SER A 172 7.68 24.66 23.83
N TYR A 173 6.86 23.90 24.55
CA TYR A 173 6.59 22.49 24.27
C TYR A 173 5.16 22.11 24.71
N THR A 174 4.54 21.21 23.95
CA THR A 174 3.36 20.45 24.34
C THR A 174 3.71 18.99 24.12
N GLU A 175 3.83 18.21 25.19
CA GLU A 175 4.21 16.80 25.12
C GLU A 175 3.18 15.96 25.86
N VAL A 176 2.81 14.84 25.26
CA VAL A 176 2.04 13.79 25.92
C VAL A 176 2.79 12.49 25.70
N THR A 177 3.14 11.83 26.80
CA THR A 177 3.63 10.45 26.78
C THR A 177 2.63 9.60 27.55
N SER A 178 1.98 8.66 26.87
CA SER A 178 1.11 7.69 27.53
C SER A 178 1.72 6.31 27.43
N THR A 179 2.02 5.68 28.56
CA THR A 179 2.32 4.24 28.63
C THR A 179 1.09 3.39 29.00
N GLY A 180 -0.05 4.05 29.21
CA GLY A 180 -1.36 3.47 29.52
C GLY A 180 -2.39 3.82 28.46
N THR A 181 -3.67 3.64 28.78
CA THR A 181 -4.78 3.72 27.82
C THR A 181 -5.54 5.03 27.94
N ILE A 182 -5.77 5.69 26.81
CA ILE A 182 -6.78 6.76 26.72
C ILE A 182 -8.11 6.09 26.42
N VAL A 183 -9.10 6.33 27.28
CA VAL A 183 -10.43 5.74 27.17
C VAL A 183 -11.44 6.85 26.94
N PHE A 184 -12.11 6.82 25.80
CA PHE A 184 -13.29 7.64 25.56
C PHE A 184 -14.55 6.89 26.03
N SER A 185 -15.39 7.58 26.79
CA SER A 185 -16.58 7.02 27.41
C SER A 185 -17.76 8.01 27.41
N GLY A 186 -17.93 8.73 26.30
CA GLY A 186 -19.04 9.63 26.03
C GLY A 186 -20.40 8.92 26.06
N ARG A 187 -21.45 9.66 26.42
CA ARG A 187 -22.81 9.11 26.62
C ARG A 187 -23.95 9.94 26.05
N SER A 188 -23.67 11.16 25.59
CA SER A 188 -24.74 12.12 25.27
C SER A 188 -24.39 13.12 24.18
N ALA A 189 -23.16 13.10 23.68
CA ALA A 189 -22.66 13.99 22.65
C ALA A 189 -21.37 13.40 22.07
N ASP A 190 -21.10 13.73 20.81
CA ASP A 190 -19.83 13.40 20.16
C ASP A 190 -18.67 14.05 20.89
N GLN A 191 -17.54 13.36 20.87
CA GLN A 191 -16.28 13.87 21.39
C GLN A 191 -15.34 14.16 20.24
N ASN A 192 -14.50 15.16 20.42
CA ASN A 192 -13.42 15.44 19.49
C ASN A 192 -12.09 14.97 20.08
N LEU A 193 -11.27 14.31 19.26
CA LEU A 193 -9.86 14.08 19.52
C LEU A 193 -9.05 14.97 18.59
N THR A 194 -8.57 16.10 19.10
CA THR A 194 -7.75 17.05 18.33
C THR A 194 -6.27 16.89 18.68
N LEU A 195 -5.43 16.56 17.70
CA LEU A 195 -3.98 16.44 17.86
C LEU A 195 -3.26 17.42 16.92
N GLY A 196 -2.53 18.38 17.48
CA GLY A 196 -1.77 19.35 16.71
C GLY A 196 -0.59 18.71 15.95
N SER A 197 -0.25 19.25 14.79
CA SER A 197 0.81 18.74 13.89
C SER A 197 2.23 18.68 14.48
N THR A 198 2.47 19.38 15.59
CA THR A 198 3.76 19.38 16.31
C THR A 198 3.80 18.39 17.46
N ILE A 199 2.68 17.71 17.76
CA ILE A 199 2.60 16.69 18.80
C ILE A 199 3.11 15.39 18.21
N VAL A 200 4.43 15.23 18.25
CA VAL A 200 5.09 13.96 17.90
C VAL A 200 5.10 13.11 19.16
N GLY A 201 4.06 12.30 19.32
CA GLY A 201 3.95 11.37 20.43
C GLY A 201 2.83 10.38 20.14
N SER A 202 3.20 9.18 19.71
CA SER A 202 2.27 8.08 19.57
C SER A 202 1.56 7.88 20.92
N LEU A 203 0.24 8.00 20.93
CA LEU A 203 -0.53 7.51 22.06
C LEU A 203 -0.25 5.99 22.13
N LYS A 204 -0.17 5.38 23.31
CA LYS A 204 0.07 3.94 23.34
C LYS A 204 -1.22 3.19 22.99
N ASN A 205 -2.17 3.15 23.92
CA ASN A 205 -3.44 2.48 23.70
C ASN A 205 -4.58 3.49 23.61
N LEU A 206 -5.54 3.20 22.75
CA LEU A 206 -6.79 3.95 22.63
C LEU A 206 -7.95 2.97 22.78
N THR A 207 -8.91 3.31 23.64
CA THR A 207 -10.17 2.58 23.77
C THR A 207 -11.34 3.52 23.53
N VAL A 208 -12.22 3.15 22.61
CA VAL A 208 -13.50 3.82 22.36
C VAL A 208 -14.60 2.97 22.97
N ASN A 209 -15.26 3.50 24.00
CA ASN A 209 -16.33 2.84 24.74
C ASN A 209 -17.46 3.83 25.00
N ASN A 210 -17.89 4.51 23.94
CA ASN A 210 -18.99 5.46 24.02
C ASN A 210 -20.30 4.68 24.01
N THR A 211 -21.11 4.88 25.05
CA THR A 211 -22.27 4.02 25.32
C THR A 211 -23.61 4.71 25.01
N ALA A 212 -23.59 5.87 24.33
CA ALA A 212 -24.82 6.44 23.77
C ALA A 212 -25.16 5.64 22.52
N GLY A 213 -26.42 5.27 22.30
CA GLY A 213 -26.73 4.31 21.24
C GLY A 213 -27.15 4.91 19.89
N GLY A 214 -26.46 5.94 19.36
CA GLY A 214 -26.96 6.74 18.23
C GLY A 214 -25.89 7.36 17.33
N THR A 215 -26.07 8.63 16.95
CA THR A 215 -25.08 9.46 16.24
C THR A 215 -24.50 10.52 17.19
N SER A 216 -24.44 10.22 18.49
CA SER A 216 -24.06 11.15 19.56
C SER A 216 -23.05 10.50 20.50
N ASP A 217 -22.26 9.61 19.93
CA ASP A 217 -21.30 8.69 20.53
C ASP A 217 -20.07 8.54 19.64
N ASP A 218 -19.88 9.44 18.67
CA ASP A 218 -18.75 9.40 17.76
C ASP A 218 -17.54 10.09 18.38
N ILE A 219 -16.36 9.57 18.06
CA ILE A 219 -15.08 10.23 18.28
C ILE A 219 -14.61 10.80 16.94
N ASN A 220 -14.80 12.11 16.75
CA ASN A 220 -14.30 12.80 15.57
C ASN A 220 -12.82 13.16 15.77
N VAL A 221 -11.95 12.59 14.94
CA VAL A 221 -10.51 12.84 15.01
C VAL A 221 -10.14 13.99 14.08
N ASP A 222 -9.48 14.99 14.66
CA ASP A 222 -8.91 16.15 13.96
C ASP A 222 -7.39 16.14 14.16
N ALA A 223 -6.69 15.48 13.25
CA ALA A 223 -5.24 15.27 13.29
C ALA A 223 -4.69 15.05 11.87
N SER A 224 -3.40 15.30 11.67
CA SER A 224 -2.74 14.95 10.39
C SER A 224 -2.61 13.43 10.20
N PHE A 225 -2.46 12.70 11.30
CA PHE A 225 -2.48 11.24 11.39
C PHE A 225 -2.75 10.84 12.84
N LEU A 226 -3.25 9.63 13.06
CA LEU A 226 -3.39 9.02 14.38
C LEU A 226 -2.42 7.84 14.49
N ALA A 227 -1.34 8.01 15.26
CA ALA A 227 -0.36 6.96 15.49
C ALA A 227 -0.48 6.39 16.90
N LEU A 228 -0.57 5.06 16.98
CA LEU A 228 -0.68 4.29 18.20
C LEU A 228 0.47 3.29 18.32
N SER A 229 1.31 3.43 19.35
CA SER A 229 2.39 2.46 19.62
C SER A 229 1.90 1.21 20.36
N GLY A 230 0.59 1.13 20.60
CA GLY A 230 -0.10 0.05 21.29
C GLY A 230 -1.34 -0.35 20.51
N ALA A 231 -2.38 -0.79 21.23
CA ALA A 231 -3.59 -1.32 20.61
C ALA A 231 -4.70 -0.26 20.48
N LEU A 232 -5.50 -0.38 19.43
CA LEU A 232 -6.80 0.26 19.30
C LEU A 232 -7.89 -0.75 19.65
N LEU A 233 -8.76 -0.40 20.59
CA LEU A 233 -9.94 -1.19 20.94
C LEU A 233 -11.20 -0.33 20.81
N ILE A 234 -12.15 -0.77 19.99
CA ILE A 234 -13.46 -0.14 19.86
C ILE A 234 -14.48 -1.12 20.42
N THR A 235 -14.99 -0.87 21.62
CA THR A 235 -16.01 -1.72 22.24
C THR A 235 -17.43 -1.26 21.92
N GLN A 236 -17.65 0.06 21.89
CA GLN A 236 -18.92 0.72 21.55
C GLN A 236 -18.65 2.15 21.06
N GLY A 237 -19.46 2.63 20.12
CA GLY A 237 -19.32 3.92 19.47
C GLY A 237 -18.42 3.87 18.23
N ASN A 238 -18.37 4.99 17.53
CA ASN A 238 -17.62 5.12 16.28
C ASN A 238 -16.31 5.88 16.48
N LEU A 239 -15.18 5.33 16.00
CA LEU A 239 -13.98 6.12 15.75
C LEU A 239 -14.04 6.70 14.33
N ASN A 240 -14.33 7.99 14.23
CA ASN A 240 -14.48 8.66 12.95
C ASN A 240 -13.19 9.38 12.52
N LEU A 241 -12.55 8.83 11.49
CA LEU A 241 -11.35 9.37 10.84
C LEU A 241 -11.66 10.04 9.48
N GLU A 242 -12.92 10.03 9.04
CA GLU A 242 -13.33 10.52 7.71
C GLU A 242 -13.23 12.04 7.58
N ALA A 243 -13.69 12.79 8.57
CA ALA A 243 -13.86 14.24 8.45
C ALA A 243 -12.55 15.00 8.14
N ALA A 244 -11.40 14.45 8.51
CA ALA A 244 -10.08 15.03 8.29
C ALA A 244 -9.14 14.10 7.48
N ASP A 245 -9.68 13.06 6.82
CA ASP A 245 -8.91 12.07 6.06
C ASP A 245 -7.71 11.50 6.84
N VAL A 246 -7.94 11.18 8.11
CA VAL A 246 -6.87 10.87 9.06
C VAL A 246 -6.30 9.49 8.77
N ALA A 247 -5.02 9.41 8.41
CA ALA A 247 -4.31 8.14 8.32
C ALA A 247 -4.14 7.50 9.71
N LEU A 248 -4.29 6.18 9.79
CA LEU A 248 -4.22 5.42 11.03
C LEU A 248 -2.98 4.51 11.04
N LEU A 249 -2.16 4.60 12.07
CA LEU A 249 -0.98 3.78 12.26
C LEU A 249 -1.08 3.07 13.62
N VAL A 250 -1.03 1.73 13.66
CA VAL A 250 -1.23 0.96 14.91
C VAL A 250 -0.24 -0.19 15.05
N GLU A 251 0.59 -0.16 16.09
CA GLU A 251 1.67 -1.15 16.27
C GLU A 251 1.20 -2.47 16.88
N SER A 252 0.29 -2.46 17.87
CA SER A 252 -0.13 -3.70 18.58
C SER A 252 -1.49 -4.24 18.14
N GLY A 253 -2.04 -3.74 17.05
CA GLY A 253 -3.26 -4.25 16.43
C GLY A 253 -4.54 -3.49 16.77
N ILE A 254 -5.60 -3.84 16.07
CA ILE A 254 -6.92 -3.21 16.11
C ILE A 254 -7.95 -4.29 16.43
N THR A 255 -8.82 -4.01 17.39
CA THR A 255 -9.97 -4.84 17.70
C THR A 255 -11.24 -4.00 17.70
N ILE A 256 -12.18 -4.36 16.83
CA ILE A 256 -13.54 -3.85 16.84
C ILE A 256 -14.42 -4.96 17.43
N ALA A 257 -15.09 -4.66 18.54
CA ALA A 257 -15.84 -5.67 19.27
C ALA A 257 -17.05 -6.19 18.49
N ASP A 258 -17.55 -7.35 18.92
CA ASP A 258 -18.82 -7.92 18.45
C ASP A 258 -20.01 -7.10 18.99
N ASN A 259 -20.18 -5.91 18.42
CA ASN A 259 -21.24 -4.97 18.77
C ASN A 259 -21.57 -4.09 17.56
N ALA A 260 -22.84 -3.98 17.21
CA ALA A 260 -23.32 -3.17 16.07
C ALA A 260 -22.95 -1.68 16.15
N GLN A 261 -22.61 -1.19 17.35
CA GLN A 261 -22.20 0.20 17.57
C GLN A 261 -20.67 0.36 17.56
N ALA A 262 -19.90 -0.73 17.61
CA ALA A 262 -18.45 -0.66 17.49
C ALA A 262 -18.10 -0.45 16.02
N THR A 263 -17.75 0.78 15.67
CA THR A 263 -17.51 1.19 14.27
C THR A 263 -16.15 1.87 14.13
N LEU A 264 -15.44 1.57 13.05
CA LEU A 264 -14.34 2.39 12.55
C LEU A 264 -14.77 2.99 11.20
N THR A 265 -14.81 4.31 11.12
CA THR A 265 -15.08 5.03 9.85
C THR A 265 -13.82 5.70 9.34
N MET A 266 -13.47 5.48 8.07
CA MET A 266 -12.29 6.04 7.40
C MET A 266 -12.67 6.73 6.09
N GLY A 267 -12.08 7.91 5.87
CA GLY A 267 -12.15 8.67 4.62
C GLY A 267 -11.10 8.18 3.64
N SER A 268 -10.26 9.06 3.08
CA SER A 268 -9.14 8.68 2.20
C SER A 268 -7.81 8.36 2.90
N GLY A 269 -7.77 8.46 4.23
CA GLY A 269 -6.59 8.13 5.04
C GLY A 269 -6.25 6.63 4.99
N ASN A 270 -4.99 6.26 4.80
CA ASN A 270 -4.57 4.86 4.78
C ASN A 270 -4.47 4.25 6.19
N LEU A 271 -4.57 2.92 6.27
CA LEU A 271 -4.32 2.15 7.48
C LEU A 271 -2.98 1.41 7.37
N THR A 272 -2.10 1.58 8.34
CA THR A 272 -0.89 0.77 8.48
C THR A 272 -0.87 0.11 9.85
N MET A 273 -0.68 -1.20 9.92
CA MET A 273 -0.64 -1.92 11.19
C MET A 273 0.45 -2.97 11.28
N SER A 274 1.03 -3.10 12.48
CA SER A 274 2.04 -4.12 12.79
C SER A 274 1.49 -5.29 13.62
N GLY A 275 0.31 -5.14 14.24
CA GLY A 275 -0.39 -6.20 14.97
C GLY A 275 -1.59 -6.78 14.21
N HIS A 276 -2.41 -7.57 14.89
CA HIS A 276 -3.59 -8.21 14.30
C HIS A 276 -4.73 -7.22 14.04
N LEU A 277 -5.58 -7.49 13.04
CA LEU A 277 -6.90 -6.88 12.87
C LEU A 277 -7.96 -7.93 13.17
N VAL A 278 -8.90 -7.58 14.07
CA VAL A 278 -10.06 -8.41 14.36
C VAL A 278 -11.31 -7.55 14.44
N ILE A 279 -12.32 -7.88 13.64
CA ILE A 279 -13.64 -7.25 13.67
C ILE A 279 -14.65 -8.31 14.10
N GLY A 280 -15.38 -8.06 15.19
CA GLY A 280 -16.45 -8.96 15.65
C GLY A 280 -17.61 -9.02 14.66
N ALA A 281 -18.45 -10.05 14.77
CA ALA A 281 -19.53 -10.34 13.82
C ALA A 281 -20.45 -9.14 13.56
N GLU A 282 -20.86 -8.44 14.61
CA GLU A 282 -21.69 -7.23 14.53
C GLU A 282 -20.87 -5.94 14.37
N GLY A 283 -19.56 -5.96 14.60
CA GLY A 283 -18.67 -4.82 14.42
C GLY A 283 -18.67 -4.32 12.98
N ARG A 284 -18.41 -3.02 12.77
CA ARG A 284 -18.51 -2.38 11.45
C ARG A 284 -17.20 -1.68 11.04
N LEU A 285 -16.84 -1.83 9.78
CA LEU A 285 -15.81 -1.05 9.09
C LEU A 285 -16.46 -0.25 7.96
N ASN A 286 -16.43 1.07 8.05
CA ASN A 286 -17.03 1.96 7.07
C ASN A 286 -15.94 2.71 6.32
N LEU A 287 -15.73 2.37 5.05
CA LEU A 287 -14.78 3.04 4.16
C LEU A 287 -15.55 3.92 3.16
N THR A 288 -15.22 5.21 3.09
CA THR A 288 -15.91 6.16 2.20
C THR A 288 -15.09 6.62 1.00
N ALA A 289 -13.83 6.15 0.89
CA ALA A 289 -12.95 6.38 -0.25
C ALA A 289 -12.02 5.16 -0.47
N ASP A 290 -11.13 5.24 -1.46
CA ASP A 290 -10.16 4.17 -1.73
C ASP A 290 -9.04 4.18 -0.68
N ASN A 291 -9.12 3.27 0.29
CA ASN A 291 -8.10 3.10 1.32
C ASN A 291 -7.10 2.00 0.96
N THR A 292 -5.85 2.17 1.39
CA THR A 292 -4.86 1.08 1.42
C THR A 292 -4.64 0.59 2.84
N PHE A 293 -4.83 -0.71 3.04
CA PHE A 293 -4.54 -1.44 4.27
C PHE A 293 -3.16 -2.07 4.14
N THR A 294 -2.18 -1.60 4.91
CA THR A 294 -0.82 -2.14 4.90
C THR A 294 -0.58 -2.97 6.17
N LEU A 295 -0.29 -4.26 5.97
CA LEU A 295 0.08 -5.20 7.01
C LEU A 295 1.61 -5.29 7.04
N ASN A 296 2.29 -4.70 8.04
CA ASN A 296 3.76 -4.55 8.03
C ASN A 296 4.49 -5.16 9.25
N GLY A 297 3.84 -6.09 9.95
CA GLY A 297 4.37 -6.74 11.15
C GLY A 297 5.21 -7.97 10.85
N ILE A 298 5.29 -8.87 11.83
CA ILE A 298 5.96 -10.18 11.66
C ILE A 298 4.89 -11.21 11.29
N ASN A 299 4.12 -11.68 12.28
CA ASN A 299 2.97 -12.54 12.07
C ASN A 299 1.71 -11.75 12.41
N GLN A 300 0.76 -11.70 11.49
CA GLN A 300 -0.47 -10.96 11.67
C GLN A 300 -1.66 -11.81 11.29
N ASN A 301 -2.74 -11.63 12.04
CA ASN A 301 -4.03 -12.18 11.67
C ASN A 301 -4.82 -11.02 11.10
N PHE A 302 -5.49 -11.29 9.99
CA PHE A 302 -6.31 -10.32 9.30
C PHE A 302 -7.74 -10.84 9.21
N ASP A 303 -8.62 -10.16 9.91
CA ASP A 303 -10.04 -10.48 10.01
C ASP A 303 -10.83 -9.18 9.97
N THR A 304 -11.32 -8.86 8.78
CA THR A 304 -12.29 -7.78 8.61
C THR A 304 -13.72 -8.27 8.79
N ASN A 305 -13.94 -9.56 9.10
CA ASN A 305 -15.24 -10.20 9.05
C ASN A 305 -15.94 -9.97 7.71
N ASN A 306 -15.20 -10.22 6.61
CA ASN A 306 -15.64 -10.06 5.23
C ASN A 306 -16.13 -8.65 4.84
N HIS A 307 -15.70 -7.61 5.55
CA HIS A 307 -15.96 -6.24 5.10
C HIS A 307 -15.10 -5.95 3.86
N PRO A 308 -15.68 -5.43 2.77
CA PRO A 308 -14.92 -5.06 1.58
C PRO A 308 -13.87 -4.00 1.90
N ILE A 309 -12.66 -4.18 1.35
CA ILE A 309 -11.59 -3.19 1.37
C ILE A 309 -11.14 -2.89 -0.06
N ASN A 310 -10.65 -1.68 -0.29
CA ASN A 310 -10.22 -1.27 -1.63
C ASN A 310 -8.86 -1.88 -1.96
N ASN A 311 -7.83 -1.51 -1.22
CA ASN A 311 -6.48 -2.01 -1.46
C ASN A 311 -5.90 -2.64 -0.21
N ILE A 312 -5.16 -3.74 -0.38
CA ILE A 312 -4.37 -4.38 0.66
C ILE A 312 -2.94 -4.60 0.18
N THR A 313 -1.99 -4.28 1.04
CA THR A 313 -0.56 -4.51 0.83
C THR A 313 -0.02 -5.36 1.97
N ILE A 314 0.44 -6.56 1.63
CA ILE A 314 1.11 -7.48 2.54
C ILE A 314 2.60 -7.18 2.53
N GLY A 315 3.04 -6.40 3.51
CA GLY A 315 4.43 -6.06 3.77
C GLY A 315 4.97 -6.70 5.06
N SER A 316 4.33 -7.77 5.53
CA SER A 316 4.73 -8.44 6.77
C SER A 316 6.04 -9.20 6.55
N SER A 317 7.01 -8.99 7.42
CA SER A 317 8.28 -9.74 7.43
C SER A 317 8.15 -11.23 7.78
N GLY A 318 6.95 -11.67 8.19
CA GLY A 318 6.54 -13.07 8.33
C GLY A 318 5.22 -13.31 7.60
N THR A 319 4.29 -14.01 8.24
CA THR A 319 3.02 -14.40 7.62
C THR A 319 1.85 -13.51 8.02
N ALA A 320 1.15 -12.95 7.03
CA ALA A 320 -0.20 -12.43 7.19
C ALA A 320 -1.21 -13.56 6.93
N THR A 321 -1.93 -13.97 7.96
CA THR A 321 -2.90 -15.09 7.92
C THR A 321 -4.32 -14.54 7.92
N LEU A 322 -5.13 -14.92 6.94
CA LEU A 322 -6.56 -14.69 6.96
C LEU A 322 -7.23 -15.56 8.02
N THR A 323 -8.12 -14.97 8.80
CA THR A 323 -8.99 -15.72 9.73
C THR A 323 -10.49 -15.53 9.45
N SER A 324 -10.80 -14.87 8.34
CA SER A 324 -12.13 -14.75 7.74
C SER A 324 -11.98 -14.65 6.23
N ASP A 325 -13.09 -14.84 5.50
CA ASP A 325 -13.14 -14.43 4.09
C ASP A 325 -12.88 -12.93 3.97
N GLN A 326 -12.38 -12.51 2.81
CA GLN A 326 -12.03 -11.12 2.54
C GLN A 326 -12.47 -10.73 1.13
N SER A 327 -13.11 -9.56 1.00
CA SER A 327 -13.36 -8.94 -0.32
C SER A 327 -12.36 -7.81 -0.57
N VAL A 328 -11.69 -7.84 -1.73
CA VAL A 328 -10.75 -6.81 -2.19
C VAL A 328 -11.21 -6.28 -3.54
N THR A 329 -11.44 -4.97 -3.67
CA THR A 329 -12.04 -4.39 -4.89
C THR A 329 -11.07 -3.64 -5.80
N GLY A 330 -9.88 -3.28 -5.29
CA GLY A 330 -8.89 -2.48 -5.98
C GLY A 330 -7.61 -3.27 -6.26
N THR A 331 -6.71 -3.38 -5.28
CA THR A 331 -5.42 -4.06 -5.44
C THR A 331 -5.11 -4.98 -4.26
N LEU A 332 -4.74 -6.21 -4.55
CA LEU A 332 -4.08 -7.14 -3.64
C LEU A 332 -2.60 -7.18 -4.01
N GLN A 333 -1.74 -6.66 -3.13
CA GLN A 333 -0.29 -6.69 -3.32
C GLN A 333 0.39 -7.50 -2.22
N VAL A 334 1.25 -8.45 -2.61
CA VAL A 334 2.15 -9.18 -1.70
C VAL A 334 3.58 -8.78 -2.01
N ASN A 335 4.27 -8.17 -1.05
CA ASN A 335 5.63 -7.71 -1.22
C ASN A 335 6.65 -8.84 -1.14
N THR A 336 7.84 -8.61 -1.69
CA THR A 336 8.98 -9.52 -1.57
C THR A 336 9.32 -9.83 -0.12
N GLY A 337 9.47 -11.12 0.17
CA GLY A 337 9.76 -11.62 1.52
C GLY A 337 8.53 -11.69 2.44
N SER A 338 7.35 -11.31 1.96
CA SER A 338 6.08 -11.47 2.70
C SER A 338 5.36 -12.76 2.30
N THR A 339 4.59 -13.31 3.23
CA THR A 339 3.68 -14.43 2.95
C THR A 339 2.24 -14.08 3.29
N LEU A 340 1.32 -14.28 2.34
CA LEU A 340 -0.13 -14.28 2.57
C LEU A 340 -0.62 -15.73 2.72
N SER A 341 -1.28 -16.06 3.82
CA SER A 341 -1.81 -17.39 4.08
C SER A 341 -3.34 -17.36 4.16
N LEU A 342 -4.00 -18.09 3.25
CA LEU A 342 -5.45 -18.13 3.13
C LEU A 342 -6.08 -19.22 4.01
N GLY A 343 -5.38 -20.33 4.23
CA GLY A 343 -5.86 -21.42 5.08
C GLY A 343 -7.08 -22.13 4.49
N THR A 344 -8.28 -21.74 4.92
CA THR A 344 -9.56 -22.25 4.41
C THR A 344 -10.46 -21.14 3.87
N TYR A 345 -9.96 -19.91 3.83
CA TYR A 345 -10.74 -18.71 3.54
C TYR A 345 -10.57 -18.27 2.09
N THR A 346 -11.59 -17.58 1.58
CA THR A 346 -11.58 -17.06 0.21
C THR A 346 -11.25 -15.58 0.19
N VAL A 347 -10.42 -15.16 -0.76
CA VAL A 347 -10.26 -13.76 -1.12
C VAL A 347 -11.08 -13.48 -2.38
N TYR A 348 -12.17 -12.74 -2.26
CA TYR A 348 -12.96 -12.30 -3.41
C TYR A 348 -12.29 -11.08 -4.05
N ALA A 349 -11.57 -11.30 -5.15
CA ALA A 349 -10.76 -10.31 -5.84
C ALA A 349 -11.18 -10.10 -7.31
N THR A 350 -12.35 -10.57 -7.73
CA THR A 350 -12.85 -10.39 -9.11
C THR A 350 -12.83 -8.92 -9.52
N GLY A 351 -12.06 -8.60 -10.56
CA GLY A 351 -11.86 -7.22 -11.06
C GLY A 351 -10.81 -6.40 -10.32
N ALA A 352 -10.23 -6.91 -9.23
CA ALA A 352 -9.06 -6.32 -8.58
C ALA A 352 -7.78 -6.66 -9.35
N THR A 353 -6.74 -5.84 -9.17
CA THR A 353 -5.38 -6.13 -9.63
C THR A 353 -4.66 -6.96 -8.57
N ILE A 354 -4.10 -8.10 -8.97
CA ILE A 354 -3.26 -8.94 -8.09
C ILE A 354 -1.80 -8.71 -8.49
N ILE A 355 -0.96 -8.43 -7.50
CA ILE A 355 0.49 -8.22 -7.67
C ILE A 355 1.18 -9.08 -6.61
N ASN A 356 1.81 -10.18 -7.02
CA ASN A 356 2.54 -11.05 -6.11
C ASN A 356 4.05 -11.01 -6.39
N TYR A 357 4.81 -10.48 -5.43
CA TYR A 357 6.27 -10.53 -5.37
C TYR A 357 6.79 -11.44 -4.23
N GLY A 358 5.87 -12.01 -3.44
CA GLY A 358 6.17 -12.81 -2.25
C GLY A 358 5.60 -14.21 -2.40
N THR A 359 4.97 -14.74 -1.37
CA THR A 359 4.37 -16.07 -1.41
C THR A 359 2.91 -16.03 -0.97
N ILE A 360 2.04 -16.72 -1.69
CA ILE A 360 0.67 -17.01 -1.31
C ILE A 360 0.61 -18.47 -0.90
N THR A 361 -0.07 -18.79 0.21
CA THR A 361 -0.30 -20.19 0.61
C THR A 361 -1.79 -20.40 0.76
N GLU A 362 -2.37 -21.16 -0.16
CA GLU A 362 -3.81 -21.27 -0.28
C GLU A 362 -4.41 -22.30 0.69
N GLY A 363 -3.72 -23.41 0.92
CA GLY A 363 -4.24 -24.50 1.76
C GLY A 363 -5.43 -25.16 1.09
N THR A 364 -6.63 -24.96 1.64
CA THR A 364 -7.91 -25.29 0.97
C THR A 364 -8.76 -24.05 0.68
N GLY A 365 -8.25 -22.86 0.99
CA GLY A 365 -8.79 -21.58 0.52
C GLY A 365 -8.29 -21.28 -0.89
N TYR A 366 -8.67 -20.13 -1.42
CA TYR A 366 -8.31 -19.68 -2.76
C TYR A 366 -8.58 -18.18 -2.95
N ILE A 367 -8.01 -17.60 -3.99
CA ILE A 367 -8.39 -16.27 -4.45
C ILE A 367 -9.41 -16.46 -5.56
N SER A 368 -10.60 -15.86 -5.44
CA SER A 368 -11.56 -15.85 -6.53
C SER A 368 -11.27 -14.66 -7.42
N HIS A 369 -10.54 -14.90 -8.51
CA HIS A 369 -10.31 -13.96 -9.60
C HIS A 369 -10.99 -14.47 -10.87
N THR A 370 -10.70 -13.84 -12.01
CA THR A 370 -11.17 -14.33 -13.31
C THR A 370 -10.02 -14.28 -14.28
N SER A 371 -9.69 -15.42 -14.87
CA SER A 371 -8.78 -15.53 -16.01
C SER A 371 -9.17 -14.54 -17.10
N SER A 372 -8.17 -13.81 -17.61
CA SER A 372 -8.38 -12.69 -18.53
C SER A 372 -8.16 -13.06 -20.00
N ASN A 373 -7.28 -14.02 -20.27
CA ASN A 373 -7.02 -14.52 -21.62
C ASN A 373 -6.77 -16.03 -21.56
N VAL A 374 -7.51 -16.78 -22.37
CA VAL A 374 -7.27 -18.21 -22.60
C VAL A 374 -7.25 -18.39 -24.11
N LEU A 375 -6.05 -18.52 -24.70
CA LEU A 375 -5.83 -18.36 -26.13
C LEU A 375 -4.93 -19.45 -26.72
N ILE A 376 -5.29 -19.93 -27.90
CA ILE A 376 -4.43 -20.62 -28.84
C ILE A 376 -3.73 -19.56 -29.67
N THR A 377 -2.41 -19.71 -29.80
CA THR A 377 -1.55 -18.66 -30.37
C THR A 377 -0.53 -19.22 -31.36
N ASP A 378 0.01 -18.31 -32.18
CA ASP A 378 1.17 -18.59 -33.02
C ASP A 378 2.48 -18.56 -32.21
N ALA A 379 3.62 -18.77 -32.88
CA ALA A 379 4.94 -18.73 -32.25
C ALA A 379 5.32 -17.34 -31.69
N ASN A 380 4.59 -16.28 -32.03
CA ASN A 380 4.75 -14.94 -31.48
C ASN A 380 3.78 -14.67 -30.31
N TYR A 381 2.99 -15.67 -29.91
CA TYR A 381 1.94 -15.58 -28.90
C TYR A 381 0.83 -14.58 -29.25
N ALA A 382 0.57 -14.37 -30.54
CA ALA A 382 -0.62 -13.69 -31.02
C ALA A 382 -1.73 -14.72 -31.24
N GLU A 383 -2.97 -14.35 -30.90
CA GLU A 383 -4.15 -15.18 -31.16
C GLU A 383 -4.23 -15.54 -32.64
N ASP A 384 -4.42 -16.83 -32.93
CA ASP A 384 -4.43 -17.36 -34.28
C ASP A 384 -5.51 -18.44 -34.45
N ASP A 385 -6.56 -18.10 -35.20
CA ASP A 385 -7.66 -19.00 -35.53
C ASP A 385 -7.25 -20.10 -36.54
N THR A 386 -6.11 -19.94 -37.24
CA THR A 386 -5.67 -20.85 -38.31
C THR A 386 -4.19 -21.21 -38.19
N LEU A 387 -3.93 -22.38 -37.60
CA LEU A 387 -2.60 -22.84 -37.30
C LEU A 387 -1.91 -23.50 -38.51
N THR A 388 -0.61 -23.25 -38.64
CA THR A 388 0.25 -23.91 -39.64
C THR A 388 0.91 -25.17 -39.04
N PRO A 389 1.32 -26.16 -39.86
CA PRO A 389 1.95 -27.39 -39.36
C PRO A 389 3.20 -27.09 -38.53
N GLY A 390 3.32 -27.68 -37.33
CA GLY A 390 4.45 -27.44 -36.43
C GLY A 390 4.04 -27.48 -34.95
N TYR A 391 4.51 -26.52 -34.16
CA TYR A 391 4.08 -26.35 -32.77
C TYR A 391 2.82 -25.49 -32.69
N VAL A 392 1.91 -25.90 -31.82
CA VAL A 392 0.75 -25.10 -31.40
C VAL A 392 1.08 -24.51 -30.03
N TYR A 393 0.84 -23.20 -29.85
CA TYR A 393 1.19 -22.48 -28.63
C TYR A 393 -0.08 -22.09 -27.88
N PHE A 394 0.01 -22.06 -26.55
CA PHE A 394 -1.10 -21.72 -25.68
C PHE A 394 -0.69 -20.61 -24.72
N THR A 395 -1.62 -19.71 -24.42
CA THR A 395 -1.46 -18.67 -23.40
C THR A 395 -2.67 -18.68 -22.48
N VAL A 396 -2.41 -18.77 -21.17
CA VAL A 396 -3.41 -18.51 -20.11
C VAL A 396 -2.92 -17.32 -19.30
N THR A 397 -3.75 -16.32 -19.08
CA THR A 397 -3.44 -15.17 -18.22
C THR A 397 -4.36 -15.22 -17.01
N ASP A 398 -3.80 -15.62 -15.88
CA ASP A 398 -4.49 -15.71 -14.60
C ASP A 398 -3.59 -15.22 -13.47
N SER A 399 -4.06 -14.25 -12.70
CA SER A 399 -3.20 -13.49 -11.78
C SER A 399 -3.17 -14.03 -10.36
N ASP A 400 -4.18 -14.81 -9.97
CA ASP A 400 -4.21 -15.55 -8.71
C ASP A 400 -3.38 -16.84 -8.77
N GLU A 401 -3.19 -17.45 -9.94
CA GLU A 401 -2.30 -18.61 -10.14
C GLU A 401 -0.80 -18.28 -9.99
N ASN A 402 -0.43 -16.99 -9.87
CA ASN A 402 0.91 -16.59 -9.44
C ASN A 402 0.99 -16.69 -7.91
N ILE A 403 1.38 -17.87 -7.43
CA ILE A 403 1.42 -18.24 -6.01
C ILE A 403 2.80 -17.97 -5.41
N ASP A 404 3.89 -18.19 -6.16
CA ASP A 404 5.26 -17.90 -5.74
C ASP A 404 5.86 -16.77 -6.58
N GLY A 405 5.73 -15.53 -6.11
CA GLY A 405 6.34 -14.36 -6.73
C GLY A 405 7.88 -14.37 -6.78
N THR A 406 8.55 -15.43 -6.30
CA THR A 406 10.01 -15.63 -6.36
C THR A 406 10.46 -16.71 -7.34
N ALA A 407 9.52 -17.45 -7.94
CA ALA A 407 9.79 -18.50 -8.92
C ALA A 407 8.72 -18.49 -10.03
N GLN A 408 8.99 -19.08 -11.19
CA GLN A 408 7.93 -19.26 -12.19
C GLN A 408 7.01 -20.39 -11.74
N ASP A 409 5.70 -20.12 -11.73
CA ASP A 409 4.68 -21.13 -11.45
C ASP A 409 4.34 -21.96 -12.70
N THR A 410 3.71 -23.12 -12.49
CA THR A 410 3.28 -24.00 -13.58
C THR A 410 1.86 -24.49 -13.39
N MET A 411 1.11 -24.58 -14.48
CA MET A 411 -0.23 -25.15 -14.53
C MET A 411 -0.34 -26.19 -15.65
N ALA A 412 -1.35 -27.05 -15.59
CA ALA A 412 -1.60 -28.08 -16.60
C ALA A 412 -2.93 -27.85 -17.31
N ILE A 413 -2.91 -27.88 -18.64
CA ILE A 413 -4.11 -27.86 -19.48
C ILE A 413 -4.25 -29.18 -20.25
N THR A 414 -5.46 -29.48 -20.70
CA THR A 414 -5.71 -30.61 -21.63
C THR A 414 -6.10 -30.07 -22.99
N VAL A 415 -5.33 -30.43 -24.01
CA VAL A 415 -5.56 -30.08 -25.41
C VAL A 415 -6.22 -31.27 -26.11
N THR A 416 -7.22 -31.01 -26.95
CA THR A 416 -7.95 -32.05 -27.69
C THR A 416 -8.06 -31.66 -29.16
N ALA A 417 -7.83 -32.63 -30.05
CA ALA A 417 -8.11 -32.49 -31.47
C ALA A 417 -9.45 -33.17 -31.82
N SER A 418 -10.19 -32.60 -32.78
CA SER A 418 -11.46 -33.17 -33.27
C SER A 418 -11.32 -34.57 -33.90
N THR A 419 -10.08 -35.01 -34.18
CA THR A 419 -9.73 -36.37 -34.61
C THR A 419 -9.85 -37.42 -33.49
N GLY A 420 -9.96 -36.98 -32.24
CA GLY A 420 -10.10 -37.84 -31.06
C GLY A 420 -8.83 -37.95 -30.22
N ASP A 421 -7.76 -37.23 -30.59
CA ASP A 421 -6.51 -37.19 -29.84
C ASP A 421 -6.55 -36.18 -28.68
N SER A 422 -5.87 -36.48 -27.57
CA SER A 422 -5.88 -35.62 -26.37
C SER A 422 -4.58 -35.71 -25.57
N GLU A 423 -4.00 -34.54 -25.31
CA GLU A 423 -2.67 -34.40 -24.74
C GLU A 423 -2.65 -33.41 -23.56
N PRO A 424 -2.00 -33.76 -22.43
CA PRO A 424 -1.72 -32.80 -21.37
C PRO A 424 -0.56 -31.88 -21.78
N VAL A 425 -0.70 -30.58 -21.53
CA VAL A 425 0.36 -29.59 -21.75
C VAL A 425 0.60 -28.83 -20.46
N THR A 426 1.85 -28.78 -20.02
CA THR A 426 2.28 -27.92 -18.91
C THR A 426 2.57 -26.53 -19.44
N LEU A 427 1.90 -25.52 -18.88
CA LEU A 427 2.20 -24.12 -19.10
C LEU A 427 3.09 -23.62 -17.97
N THR A 428 4.06 -22.78 -18.30
CA THR A 428 4.97 -22.14 -17.34
C THR A 428 4.80 -20.65 -17.41
N GLU A 429 4.80 -20.00 -16.25
CA GLU A 429 4.74 -18.55 -16.15
C GLU A 429 5.90 -17.90 -16.92
N THR A 430 5.67 -16.78 -17.63
CA THR A 430 6.70 -16.16 -18.46
C THR A 430 7.81 -15.49 -17.67
N THR A 431 7.46 -14.94 -16.51
CA THR A 431 8.37 -14.44 -15.47
C THR A 431 7.74 -14.82 -14.15
N ASN A 432 8.49 -14.86 -13.05
CA ASN A 432 8.01 -15.21 -11.71
C ASN A 432 6.94 -14.25 -11.11
N THR A 433 6.36 -13.34 -11.90
CA THR A 433 5.39 -12.35 -11.41
C THR A 433 4.35 -11.96 -12.46
N SER A 434 4.34 -12.59 -13.64
CA SER A 434 3.56 -12.08 -14.78
C SER A 434 2.09 -12.45 -14.71
N GLY A 435 1.74 -13.55 -14.06
CA GLY A 435 0.42 -14.18 -14.18
C GLY A 435 0.11 -14.63 -15.62
N ILE A 436 1.12 -14.77 -16.48
CA ILE A 436 0.97 -15.20 -17.89
C ILE A 436 1.69 -16.53 -18.05
N PHE A 437 0.93 -17.57 -18.34
CA PHE A 437 1.40 -18.94 -18.50
C PHE A 437 1.41 -19.34 -19.97
N ARG A 438 2.53 -19.89 -20.44
CA ARG A 438 2.73 -20.29 -21.82
C ARG A 438 3.30 -21.69 -21.94
N GLY A 439 2.92 -22.37 -23.01
CA GLY A 439 3.41 -23.69 -23.35
C GLY A 439 3.10 -24.02 -24.81
N SER A 440 3.62 -25.14 -25.28
CA SER A 440 3.38 -25.58 -26.65
C SER A 440 3.38 -27.09 -26.76
N ILE A 441 2.74 -27.58 -27.81
CA ILE A 441 2.75 -29.00 -28.17
C ILE A 441 3.08 -29.16 -29.65
N LEU A 442 3.83 -30.20 -29.98
CA LEU A 442 4.11 -30.55 -31.38
C LEU A 442 2.83 -31.14 -31.99
N ALA A 443 2.40 -30.61 -33.13
CA ALA A 443 1.30 -31.18 -33.89
C ALA A 443 1.78 -31.90 -35.16
N THR A 444 1.40 -33.17 -35.31
CA THR A 444 1.88 -34.06 -36.38
C THR A 444 0.76 -34.67 -37.21
N SER A 445 1.08 -34.99 -38.47
CA SER A 445 0.15 -35.75 -39.32
C SER A 445 0.28 -37.24 -39.04
N SER A 446 -0.78 -37.85 -38.49
CA SER A 446 -0.84 -39.29 -38.20
C SER A 446 -2.25 -39.83 -38.45
N THR A 447 -2.35 -41.13 -38.76
CA THR A 447 -3.62 -41.87 -38.79
C THR A 447 -3.85 -42.70 -37.52
N ASN A 448 -2.89 -42.73 -36.62
CA ASN A 448 -2.98 -43.34 -35.29
C ASN A 448 -2.93 -42.20 -34.27
N TYR A 449 -3.95 -42.11 -33.41
CA TYR A 449 -4.08 -41.07 -32.40
C TYR A 449 -3.83 -41.71 -31.03
N VAL A 450 -2.80 -41.28 -30.31
CA VAL A 450 -2.40 -41.89 -29.04
C VAL A 450 -2.34 -40.82 -27.95
N ALA A 451 -3.38 -40.78 -27.12
CA ALA A 451 -3.43 -39.85 -26.00
C ALA A 451 -2.25 -39.99 -25.03
N SER A 452 -1.80 -38.84 -24.52
CA SER A 452 -0.70 -38.65 -23.56
C SER A 452 0.67 -39.12 -24.05
N ASP A 453 0.93 -39.05 -25.37
CA ASP A 453 2.22 -39.39 -25.94
C ASP A 453 3.14 -38.17 -26.21
N GLY A 454 2.62 -36.97 -25.99
CA GLY A 454 3.34 -35.70 -26.12
C GLY A 454 3.31 -35.08 -27.52
N ALA A 455 2.53 -35.63 -28.46
CA ALA A 455 2.31 -35.04 -29.78
C ALA A 455 0.81 -35.01 -30.13
N LEU A 456 0.32 -33.87 -30.63
CA LEU A 456 -1.07 -33.73 -31.06
C LEU A 456 -1.24 -34.21 -32.51
N GLU A 457 -2.05 -35.23 -32.72
CA GLU A 457 -2.07 -35.99 -33.97
C GLU A 457 -3.35 -35.80 -34.76
N ILE A 458 -3.19 -35.37 -36.01
CA ILE A 458 -4.31 -35.09 -36.91
C ILE A 458 -4.08 -35.66 -38.31
N THR A 459 -5.13 -35.88 -39.09
CA THR A 459 -4.99 -36.46 -40.44
C THR A 459 -4.80 -35.42 -41.54
N SER A 460 -5.57 -34.33 -41.52
CA SER A 460 -5.45 -33.24 -42.51
C SER A 460 -5.87 -31.90 -41.91
N THR A 461 -7.16 -31.73 -41.63
CA THR A 461 -7.73 -30.55 -40.98
C THR A 461 -8.50 -31.01 -39.75
N ALA A 462 -8.18 -30.42 -38.60
CA ALA A 462 -8.86 -30.69 -37.35
C ALA A 462 -9.06 -29.39 -36.57
N THR A 463 -10.10 -29.35 -35.75
CA THR A 463 -10.25 -28.31 -34.74
C THR A 463 -9.46 -28.73 -33.52
N VAL A 464 -8.54 -27.89 -33.08
CA VAL A 464 -7.81 -28.03 -31.81
C VAL A 464 -8.52 -27.15 -30.80
N SER A 465 -8.81 -27.68 -29.62
CA SER A 465 -9.40 -26.92 -28.53
C SER A 465 -8.75 -27.28 -27.21
N PHE A 466 -8.69 -26.34 -26.28
CA PHE A 466 -8.32 -26.62 -24.91
C PHE A 466 -9.26 -25.89 -23.96
N THR A 467 -9.31 -26.40 -22.73
CA THR A 467 -10.06 -25.78 -21.64
C THR A 467 -9.13 -25.63 -20.45
N TYR A 468 -9.16 -24.45 -19.87
CA TYR A 468 -8.57 -24.11 -18.60
C TYR A 468 -9.65 -24.15 -17.52
N THR A 469 -9.30 -24.65 -16.34
CA THR A 469 -10.13 -24.64 -15.14
C THR A 469 -9.18 -24.51 -13.97
N ASP A 470 -9.34 -23.45 -13.18
CA ASP A 470 -8.58 -23.26 -11.94
C ASP A 470 -8.86 -24.46 -11.01
N ALA A 471 -7.80 -25.03 -10.43
CA ALA A 471 -7.90 -26.24 -9.63
C ALA A 471 -8.51 -26.00 -8.23
N GLN A 472 -8.49 -24.76 -7.77
CA GLN A 472 -9.00 -24.29 -6.49
C GLN A 472 -10.34 -23.54 -6.65
N ASP A 473 -10.55 -22.79 -7.73
CA ASP A 473 -11.82 -22.15 -8.12
C ASP A 473 -12.41 -22.78 -9.39
N THR A 474 -13.16 -23.88 -9.22
CA THR A 474 -13.80 -24.57 -10.37
C THR A 474 -14.80 -23.72 -11.17
N SER A 475 -15.13 -22.50 -10.71
CA SER A 475 -15.95 -21.56 -11.46
C SER A 475 -15.15 -20.66 -12.40
N ASP A 476 -13.84 -20.51 -12.18
CA ASP A 476 -12.93 -19.89 -13.13
C ASP A 476 -12.54 -20.90 -14.20
N THR A 477 -13.09 -20.68 -15.39
CA THR A 477 -12.87 -21.53 -16.55
C THR A 477 -12.74 -20.67 -17.79
N GLY A 478 -11.91 -21.11 -18.72
CA GLY A 478 -11.80 -20.51 -20.05
C GLY A 478 -11.54 -21.58 -21.10
N SER A 479 -11.85 -21.28 -22.35
CA SER A 479 -11.64 -22.22 -23.44
C SER A 479 -11.39 -21.50 -24.74
N ASP A 480 -10.58 -22.08 -25.59
CA ASP A 480 -10.37 -21.60 -26.94
C ASP A 480 -10.26 -22.75 -27.95
N SER A 481 -10.51 -22.45 -29.21
CA SER A 481 -10.44 -23.39 -30.32
C SER A 481 -9.95 -22.77 -31.62
N ALA A 482 -9.03 -23.44 -32.30
CA ALA A 482 -8.44 -23.01 -33.56
C ALA A 482 -8.47 -24.13 -34.60
N THR A 483 -8.40 -23.78 -35.88
CA THR A 483 -8.33 -24.77 -36.98
C THR A 483 -6.88 -25.06 -37.34
N LEU A 484 -6.44 -26.29 -37.17
CA LEU A 484 -5.13 -26.76 -37.61
C LEU A 484 -5.24 -27.45 -38.97
N THR A 485 -4.49 -26.98 -39.96
CA THR A 485 -4.42 -27.61 -41.29
C THR A 485 -2.99 -28.07 -41.60
N ILE A 486 -2.79 -29.38 -41.65
CA ILE A 486 -1.53 -29.98 -42.10
C ILE A 486 -1.63 -30.31 -43.59
N THR A 487 -0.95 -29.50 -44.41
CA THR A 487 -0.77 -29.83 -45.83
C THR A 487 0.26 -30.94 -45.93
N ALA A 488 -0.16 -32.14 -46.34
CA ALA A 488 0.76 -33.23 -46.61
C ALA A 488 1.86 -32.76 -47.56
N SER A 489 3.12 -32.87 -47.13
CA SER A 489 4.27 -32.65 -48.01
C SER A 489 4.20 -33.68 -49.14
N SER A 490 3.80 -33.23 -50.33
CA SER A 490 3.79 -34.11 -51.50
C SER A 490 5.24 -34.41 -51.85
N ALA A 491 5.69 -35.63 -51.55
CA ALA A 491 6.90 -36.18 -52.11
C ALA A 491 6.81 -36.07 -53.64
N SER A 492 7.72 -35.31 -54.24
CA SER A 492 7.81 -35.16 -55.68
C SER A 492 8.10 -36.52 -56.32
N SER A 493 7.08 -37.16 -56.86
CA SER A 493 7.20 -38.33 -57.72
C SER A 493 7.71 -37.88 -59.09
N ALA A 494 9.02 -37.94 -59.27
CA ALA A 494 9.66 -37.73 -60.55
C ALA A 494 9.26 -38.85 -61.53
N SER A 495 8.54 -38.46 -62.59
CA SER A 495 8.18 -39.35 -63.69
C SER A 495 9.39 -39.64 -64.58
N THR A 496 9.59 -40.91 -64.87
CA THR A 496 10.65 -41.42 -65.73
C THR A 496 10.31 -41.12 -67.19
N ALA A 497 11.07 -40.21 -67.82
CA ALA A 497 11.13 -40.09 -69.28
C ALA A 497 12.60 -40.11 -69.75
N THR A 498 12.84 -41.11 -70.60
CA THR A 498 14.09 -41.55 -71.23
C THR A 498 14.71 -40.50 -72.14
N GLY A 499 16.05 -40.37 -72.15
CA GLY A 499 16.75 -39.56 -73.15
C GLY A 499 18.26 -39.35 -72.95
N GLY A 500 19.06 -40.39 -73.27
CA GLY A 500 20.39 -40.31 -73.93
C GLY A 500 21.47 -39.29 -73.52
N GLY A 501 22.55 -39.81 -72.93
CA GLY A 501 23.90 -39.63 -73.50
C GLY A 501 24.84 -38.55 -72.95
N GLY A 502 25.99 -38.98 -72.40
CA GLY A 502 27.27 -38.27 -72.61
C GLY A 502 28.06 -37.74 -71.39
N ARG A 503 28.94 -38.60 -70.87
CA ARG A 503 30.35 -38.35 -70.45
C ARG A 503 30.74 -37.15 -69.54
N ARG A 504 31.29 -37.56 -68.38
CA ARG A 504 32.54 -37.12 -67.68
C ARG A 504 32.61 -35.71 -67.04
N GLY A 505 32.42 -35.69 -65.71
CA GLY A 505 33.51 -35.42 -64.75
C GLY A 505 33.81 -33.96 -64.30
N GLY A 506 33.32 -33.61 -63.10
CA GLY A 506 34.14 -33.09 -61.99
C GLY A 506 34.38 -31.58 -61.83
N GLY A 507 33.98 -31.04 -60.66
CA GLY A 507 34.53 -29.83 -60.02
C GLY A 507 33.76 -28.54 -60.29
N SER A 508 32.79 -28.14 -59.45
CA SER A 508 32.95 -27.32 -58.23
C SER A 508 33.58 -25.95 -58.49
N VAL A 509 32.73 -24.90 -58.56
CA VAL A 509 32.73 -23.65 -57.74
C VAL A 509 32.00 -22.51 -58.50
N LEU A 510 30.84 -22.10 -58.00
CA LEU A 510 30.25 -20.77 -58.21
C LEU A 510 29.65 -20.38 -56.85
N SER A 511 30.32 -19.57 -56.03
CA SER A 511 30.28 -18.10 -56.12
C SER A 511 28.83 -17.61 -56.10
N ALA A 512 28.29 -17.49 -54.89
CA ALA A 512 27.12 -16.69 -54.62
C ALA A 512 27.48 -15.21 -54.77
N SER A 513 26.98 -14.57 -55.82
CA SER A 513 26.93 -13.12 -55.95
C SER A 513 25.49 -12.70 -56.20
N VAL A 514 24.91 -12.09 -55.17
CA VAL A 514 24.13 -10.84 -55.20
C VAL A 514 23.12 -10.66 -56.35
N ALA A 515 21.83 -10.72 -56.01
CA ALA A 515 20.76 -9.95 -56.65
C ALA A 515 19.75 -9.57 -55.55
N THR A 516 19.93 -8.42 -54.90
CA THR A 516 19.25 -7.14 -55.18
C THR A 516 17.76 -7.17 -54.82
N GLN A 517 17.47 -6.70 -53.60
CA GLN A 517 16.14 -6.27 -53.16
C GLN A 517 15.67 -5.05 -53.97
N THR A 518 14.43 -5.11 -54.45
CA THR A 518 13.64 -3.95 -54.84
C THR A 518 12.61 -3.63 -53.75
N SER A 519 12.99 -2.67 -52.91
CA SER A 519 12.22 -1.52 -52.38
C SER A 519 10.67 -1.54 -52.27
N GLN A 520 10.25 -1.07 -51.08
CA GLN A 520 8.95 -0.47 -50.67
C GLN A 520 7.83 -1.48 -50.38
N SER A 521 7.14 -1.44 -49.23
CA SER A 521 6.56 -0.28 -48.56
C SER A 521 6.30 -0.60 -47.08
N SER A 522 6.45 0.43 -46.25
CA SER A 522 6.05 0.52 -44.84
C SER A 522 4.78 -0.28 -44.50
N ALA A 523 4.92 -1.29 -43.64
CA ALA A 523 3.80 -1.93 -42.96
C ALA A 523 3.99 -1.74 -41.45
N SER A 524 3.12 -0.90 -40.90
CA SER A 524 2.88 -0.73 -39.47
C SER A 524 2.61 -2.08 -38.81
N VAL A 525 3.39 -2.43 -37.80
CA VAL A 525 3.04 -3.49 -36.85
C VAL A 525 1.87 -2.95 -36.01
N THR A 526 0.66 -3.35 -36.39
CA THR A 526 -0.53 -3.20 -35.56
C THR A 526 -0.38 -4.17 -34.39
N ALA A 527 -0.32 -3.61 -33.18
CA ALA A 527 -0.24 -4.37 -31.94
C ALA A 527 -1.54 -5.17 -31.70
N ALA A 528 -1.37 -6.28 -30.98
CA ALA A 528 -2.38 -7.22 -30.52
C ALA A 528 -3.67 -6.54 -29.99
N GLY A 529 -4.80 -7.15 -30.32
CA GLY A 529 -6.16 -6.64 -30.13
C GLY A 529 -6.69 -6.70 -28.69
N GLY A 530 -6.14 -5.85 -27.82
CA GLY A 530 -6.90 -5.24 -26.73
C GLY A 530 -6.91 -3.73 -26.97
N ASP A 531 -8.07 -3.08 -26.89
CA ASP A 531 -8.11 -1.62 -27.02
C ASP A 531 -7.25 -1.01 -25.90
N LEU A 532 -6.05 -0.51 -26.25
CA LEU A 532 -5.17 0.16 -25.32
C LEU A 532 -5.99 1.21 -24.54
N PRO A 533 -5.86 1.28 -23.20
CA PRO A 533 -6.66 2.18 -22.38
C PRO A 533 -6.47 3.61 -22.91
N GLN A 534 -7.56 4.24 -23.32
CA GLN A 534 -7.49 5.49 -24.06
C GLN A 534 -8.53 6.51 -23.63
N VAL A 535 -8.12 7.78 -23.66
CA VAL A 535 -9.02 8.92 -23.58
C VAL A 535 -8.76 9.80 -24.79
N ARG A 536 -9.77 9.92 -25.67
CA ARG A 536 -9.70 10.71 -26.92
C ARG A 536 -8.56 10.28 -27.87
N GLY A 537 -8.32 8.97 -28.01
CA GLY A 537 -7.29 8.42 -28.92
C GLY A 537 -5.86 8.42 -28.37
N ASN A 538 -5.69 8.86 -27.12
CA ASN A 538 -4.39 8.95 -26.44
C ASN A 538 -4.33 8.00 -25.25
N LEU A 539 -3.16 7.42 -25.00
CA LEU A 539 -2.93 6.43 -23.95
C LEU A 539 -3.27 7.01 -22.57
N SER A 540 -4.09 6.28 -21.82
CA SER A 540 -4.54 6.59 -20.46
C SER A 540 -3.97 5.54 -19.51
N VAL A 541 -3.25 5.98 -18.49
CA VAL A 541 -2.54 5.12 -17.54
C VAL A 541 -2.81 5.56 -16.11
N VAL A 542 -2.67 4.66 -15.13
CA VAL A 542 -2.75 5.00 -13.71
C VAL A 542 -1.33 5.16 -13.17
N ILE A 543 -1.01 6.34 -12.65
CA ILE A 543 0.29 6.66 -12.06
C ILE A 543 0.05 7.12 -10.62
N VAL A 544 0.50 6.32 -9.65
CA VAL A 544 0.32 6.60 -8.20
C VAL A 544 -1.17 6.86 -7.88
N GLY A 545 -2.05 5.95 -8.32
CA GLY A 545 -3.50 6.03 -8.07
C GLY A 545 -4.25 7.14 -8.81
N LYS A 546 -3.60 7.88 -9.72
CA LYS A 546 -4.25 8.92 -10.54
C LYS A 546 -4.25 8.53 -12.01
N THR A 547 -5.41 8.64 -12.65
CA THR A 547 -5.52 8.51 -14.11
C THR A 547 -4.84 9.68 -14.81
N VAL A 548 -3.81 9.39 -15.59
CA VAL A 548 -3.03 10.33 -16.40
C VAL A 548 -3.19 9.97 -17.86
N VAL A 549 -3.53 10.95 -18.69
CA VAL A 549 -3.61 10.79 -20.15
C VAL A 549 -2.36 11.39 -20.78
N PHE A 550 -1.57 10.57 -21.48
CA PHE A 550 -0.41 11.04 -22.23
C PHE A 550 -0.82 11.64 -23.57
N ARG A 551 -0.88 12.97 -23.64
CA ARG A 551 -1.39 13.70 -24.81
C ARG A 551 -0.53 13.52 -26.06
N ASP A 552 0.70 13.07 -25.88
CA ASP A 552 1.72 12.85 -26.91
C ASP A 552 2.01 11.36 -27.15
N VAL A 553 1.16 10.45 -26.64
CA VAL A 553 1.21 9.01 -26.92
C VAL A 553 -0.16 8.58 -27.48
N PRO A 554 -0.43 8.81 -28.77
CA PRO A 554 -1.61 8.25 -29.42
C PRO A 554 -1.54 6.72 -29.40
N VAL A 555 -2.65 6.05 -29.08
CA VAL A 555 -2.66 4.57 -28.99
C VAL A 555 -2.40 3.87 -30.33
N SER A 556 -2.58 4.59 -31.44
CA SER A 556 -2.23 4.12 -32.79
C SER A 556 -0.73 4.14 -33.10
N GLN A 557 0.10 4.73 -32.24
CA GLN A 557 1.55 4.75 -32.44
C GLN A 557 2.17 3.41 -32.03
N TRP A 558 3.15 2.96 -32.82
CA TRP A 558 3.85 1.68 -32.61
C TRP A 558 4.49 1.53 -31.22
N PHE A 559 4.79 2.65 -30.54
CA PHE A 559 5.42 2.65 -29.23
C PHE A 559 4.45 2.65 -28.04
N ALA A 560 3.16 2.93 -28.27
CA ALA A 560 2.15 2.99 -27.22
C ALA A 560 2.07 1.73 -26.33
N PRO A 561 2.10 0.48 -26.86
CA PRO A 561 2.05 -0.71 -26.01
C PRO A 561 3.30 -0.86 -25.13
N TYR A 562 4.49 -0.47 -25.62
CA TYR A 562 5.72 -0.53 -24.81
C TYR A 562 5.71 0.51 -23.70
N VAL A 563 5.17 1.71 -23.98
CA VAL A 563 4.99 2.74 -22.96
C VAL A 563 4.02 2.26 -21.88
N LEU A 564 2.89 1.66 -22.27
CA LEU A 564 1.93 1.10 -21.31
C LEU A 564 2.58 0.07 -20.39
N ALA A 565 3.27 -0.92 -20.97
CA ALA A 565 3.90 -2.00 -20.20
C ALA A 565 4.91 -1.46 -19.18
N LEU A 566 5.75 -0.50 -19.58
CA LEU A 566 6.74 0.09 -18.66
C LEU A 566 6.12 1.00 -17.59
N VAL A 567 4.97 1.61 -17.84
CA VAL A 567 4.24 2.36 -16.81
C VAL A 567 3.62 1.41 -15.79
N GLN A 568 3.00 0.32 -16.27
CA GLN A 568 2.40 -0.70 -15.41
C GLN A 568 3.46 -1.38 -14.53
N ALA A 569 4.66 -1.62 -15.07
CA ALA A 569 5.80 -2.12 -14.32
C ALA A 569 6.49 -1.06 -13.43
N GLY A 570 5.99 0.18 -13.36
CA GLY A 570 6.55 1.25 -12.53
C GLY A 570 7.87 1.88 -13.05
N VAL A 571 8.43 1.37 -14.15
CA VAL A 571 9.72 1.78 -14.72
C VAL A 571 9.70 3.22 -15.28
N ILE A 572 8.57 3.65 -15.84
CA ILE A 572 8.41 5.01 -16.39
C ILE A 572 7.14 5.69 -15.88
N ASN A 573 7.23 7.00 -15.63
CA ASN A 573 6.13 7.79 -15.04
C ASN A 573 5.78 9.07 -15.82
N GLY A 574 6.34 9.25 -17.02
CA GLY A 574 6.23 10.50 -17.78
C GLY A 574 6.90 11.70 -17.10
N TYR A 575 6.64 12.91 -17.61
CA TYR A 575 7.16 14.15 -17.04
C TYR A 575 6.31 14.64 -15.87
N ARG A 576 6.98 15.25 -14.88
CA ARG A 576 6.35 15.91 -13.74
C ARG A 576 6.68 17.40 -13.75
N ASP A 577 5.76 18.22 -13.25
CA ASP A 577 6.00 19.64 -13.02
C ASP A 577 6.84 19.88 -11.76
N ALA A 578 7.19 21.13 -11.49
CA ALA A 578 7.96 21.52 -10.30
C ALA A 578 7.24 21.23 -8.96
N GLY A 579 5.93 20.99 -9.00
CA GLY A 579 5.12 20.58 -7.86
C GLY A 579 5.00 19.06 -7.72
N GLY A 580 5.66 18.28 -8.57
CA GLY A 580 5.62 16.82 -8.57
C GLY A 580 4.39 16.21 -9.26
N ASN A 581 3.53 17.02 -9.87
CA ASN A 581 2.33 16.51 -10.54
C ASN A 581 2.66 16.01 -11.96
N PRO A 582 2.05 14.90 -12.43
CA PRO A 582 2.20 14.46 -13.81
C PRO A 582 1.74 15.54 -14.80
N THR A 583 2.56 15.87 -15.79
CA THR A 583 2.20 16.86 -16.82
C THR A 583 1.27 16.28 -17.90
N GLY A 584 1.19 14.95 -17.99
CA GLY A 584 0.53 14.25 -19.09
C GLY A 584 1.34 14.25 -20.39
N GLU A 585 2.66 14.45 -20.30
CA GLU A 585 3.60 14.33 -21.43
C GLU A 585 4.60 13.19 -21.20
N PHE A 586 4.86 12.40 -22.23
CA PHE A 586 5.87 11.35 -22.26
C PHE A 586 7.13 11.74 -23.05
N LYS A 587 6.97 12.62 -24.04
CA LYS A 587 7.94 13.12 -25.02
C LYS A 587 8.66 12.00 -25.77
N PRO A 588 7.95 11.16 -26.55
CA PRO A 588 8.51 9.96 -27.18
C PRO A 588 9.71 10.25 -28.11
N GLY A 589 9.76 11.44 -28.72
CA GLY A 589 10.85 11.86 -29.61
C GLY A 589 12.09 12.42 -28.91
N ASN A 590 12.05 12.70 -27.60
CA ASN A 590 13.21 13.24 -26.88
C ASN A 590 14.27 12.15 -26.68
N SER A 591 15.55 12.53 -26.75
CA SER A 591 16.65 11.63 -26.41
C SER A 591 16.68 11.32 -24.92
N VAL A 592 17.02 10.08 -24.58
CA VAL A 592 17.19 9.62 -23.19
C VAL A 592 18.61 9.96 -22.72
N THR A 593 18.73 10.54 -21.54
CA THR A 593 20.00 10.82 -20.86
C THR A 593 20.54 9.62 -20.09
N TYR A 594 21.83 9.62 -19.75
CA TYR A 594 22.42 8.59 -18.87
C TYR A 594 21.68 8.46 -17.51
N ALA A 595 21.21 9.58 -16.95
CA ALA A 595 20.42 9.61 -15.72
C ALA A 595 19.05 8.94 -15.88
N GLU A 596 18.36 9.20 -16.99
CA GLU A 596 17.06 8.60 -17.28
C GLU A 596 17.16 7.10 -17.58
N ILE A 597 18.15 6.68 -18.37
CA ILE A 597 18.34 5.24 -18.61
C ILE A 597 18.84 4.52 -17.37
N ALA A 598 19.63 5.16 -16.50
CA ALA A 598 20.02 4.58 -15.21
C ALA A 598 18.79 4.27 -14.34
N LYS A 599 17.85 5.22 -14.23
CA LYS A 599 16.57 4.96 -13.56
C LYS A 599 15.83 3.78 -14.19
N MET A 600 15.64 3.83 -15.52
CA MET A 600 14.90 2.78 -16.22
C MET A 600 15.55 1.40 -16.07
N ALA A 601 16.88 1.32 -16.13
CA ALA A 601 17.61 0.05 -16.02
C ALA A 601 17.58 -0.50 -14.58
N VAL A 602 17.75 0.35 -13.57
CA VAL A 602 17.64 -0.05 -12.16
C VAL A 602 16.25 -0.60 -11.86
N GLU A 603 15.20 0.14 -12.21
CA GLU A 603 13.82 -0.30 -11.94
C GLU A 603 13.41 -1.50 -12.80
N ALA A 604 13.82 -1.56 -14.07
CA ALA A 604 13.53 -2.70 -14.94
C ALA A 604 14.24 -3.99 -14.50
N ALA A 605 15.43 -3.88 -13.91
CA ALA A 605 16.18 -5.01 -13.36
C ALA A 605 15.76 -5.38 -11.93
N GLY A 606 14.70 -4.77 -11.38
CA GLY A 606 14.24 -5.02 -10.00
C GLY A 606 15.24 -4.56 -8.92
N LEU A 607 16.14 -3.65 -9.25
CA LEU A 607 17.13 -3.09 -8.33
C LEU A 607 16.58 -1.84 -7.63
N GLU A 608 17.07 -1.60 -6.41
CA GLU A 608 16.65 -0.44 -5.60
C GLU A 608 17.68 0.70 -5.68
N PRO A 609 17.24 1.97 -5.74
CA PRO A 609 18.15 3.11 -5.65
C PRO A 609 18.82 3.17 -4.27
N LYS A 610 20.12 3.44 -4.24
CA LYS A 610 20.88 3.49 -2.98
C LYS A 610 20.85 4.88 -2.36
N ASN A 611 20.72 4.95 -1.03
CA ASN A 611 20.85 6.21 -0.28
C ASN A 611 22.31 6.52 0.07
N VAL A 612 23.19 6.53 -0.93
CA VAL A 612 24.61 6.89 -0.79
C VAL A 612 25.00 7.90 -1.87
N THR A 613 26.04 8.69 -1.61
CA THR A 613 26.49 9.69 -2.59
C THR A 613 27.24 9.01 -3.75
N PRO A 614 26.82 9.21 -5.02
CA PRO A 614 27.50 8.62 -6.16
C PRO A 614 28.90 9.20 -6.37
N GLN A 615 29.79 8.37 -6.92
CA GLN A 615 31.16 8.74 -7.30
C GLN A 615 31.16 9.74 -8.45
N ILE A 616 30.29 9.55 -9.44
CA ILE A 616 30.11 10.45 -10.58
C ILE A 616 29.63 11.83 -10.11
N ARG A 617 30.44 12.85 -10.42
CA ARG A 617 30.26 14.20 -9.87
C ARG A 617 28.98 14.87 -10.35
N SER A 618 28.60 14.68 -11.61
CA SER A 618 27.38 15.27 -12.19
C SER A 618 26.09 14.67 -11.63
N ALA A 619 26.15 13.51 -10.97
CA ALA A 619 24.98 12.84 -10.37
C ALA A 619 24.68 13.30 -8.94
N ARG A 620 25.58 14.02 -8.28
CA ARG A 620 25.45 14.39 -6.86
C ARG A 620 24.37 15.45 -6.66
N GLY A 621 23.47 15.22 -5.70
CA GLY A 621 22.46 16.20 -5.30
C GLY A 621 21.29 16.39 -6.28
N GLN A 622 21.16 15.52 -7.28
CA GLN A 622 20.01 15.50 -8.19
C GLN A 622 19.20 14.20 -8.05
N TRP A 623 18.03 14.17 -8.69
CA TRP A 623 17.05 13.09 -8.57
C TRP A 623 17.59 11.70 -8.96
N SER A 624 18.59 11.62 -9.84
CA SER A 624 19.17 10.37 -10.30
C SER A 624 20.27 9.79 -9.38
N ALA A 625 20.63 10.50 -8.30
CA ALA A 625 21.78 10.15 -7.46
C ALA A 625 21.74 8.70 -6.95
N GLY A 626 20.58 8.24 -6.45
CA GLY A 626 20.45 6.90 -5.89
C GLY A 626 20.49 5.79 -6.94
N TYR A 627 19.95 6.04 -8.13
CA TYR A 627 20.01 5.09 -9.24
C TYR A 627 21.45 4.96 -9.78
N ILE A 628 22.16 6.07 -9.94
CA ILE A 628 23.57 6.06 -10.36
C ILE A 628 24.42 5.35 -9.31
N ALA A 629 24.19 5.61 -8.02
CA ALA A 629 24.91 4.95 -6.94
C ALA A 629 24.66 3.43 -6.91
N ALA A 630 23.47 2.96 -7.27
CA ALA A 630 23.19 1.53 -7.42
C ALA A 630 24.04 0.92 -8.54
N LEU A 631 24.07 1.54 -9.73
CA LEU A 631 24.82 1.02 -10.87
C LEU A 631 26.35 1.10 -10.68
N GLU A 632 26.84 2.11 -9.97
CA GLU A 632 28.25 2.19 -9.57
C GLU A 632 28.64 1.04 -8.63
N ASP A 633 27.75 0.67 -7.70
CA ASP A 633 27.97 -0.42 -6.75
C ASP A 633 27.95 -1.80 -7.42
N LEU A 634 27.07 -1.99 -8.41
CA LEU A 634 27.10 -3.16 -9.31
C LEU A 634 28.33 -3.19 -10.22
N GLY A 635 29.08 -2.09 -10.32
CA GLY A 635 30.31 -2.03 -11.11
C GLY A 635 30.09 -1.91 -12.62
N LEU A 636 28.96 -1.34 -13.05
CA LEU A 636 28.65 -1.17 -14.48
C LEU A 636 29.74 -0.39 -15.20
N SER A 637 30.17 -0.89 -16.36
CA SER A 637 31.34 -0.37 -17.08
C SER A 637 31.14 1.06 -17.56
N VAL A 638 29.91 1.41 -17.95
CA VAL A 638 29.54 2.77 -18.39
C VAL A 638 29.67 3.81 -17.27
N PHE A 639 29.44 3.41 -16.01
CA PHE A 639 29.49 4.29 -14.84
C PHE A 639 30.83 4.27 -14.10
N SER A 640 31.86 3.65 -14.69
CA SER A 640 33.20 3.53 -14.10
C SER A 640 33.99 4.86 -14.03
N SER A 641 33.65 5.85 -14.88
CA SER A 641 34.36 7.13 -14.94
C SER A 641 33.64 8.23 -14.17
N SER A 642 34.27 8.75 -13.11
CA SER A 642 33.73 9.85 -12.28
C SER A 642 33.47 11.17 -13.04
N SER A 643 33.93 11.30 -14.29
CA SER A 643 33.75 12.47 -15.15
C SER A 643 32.59 12.35 -16.15
N LEU A 644 31.87 11.22 -16.18
CA LEU A 644 30.69 11.06 -17.03
C LEU A 644 29.66 12.16 -16.70
N ASP A 645 29.15 12.86 -17.72
CA ASP A 645 28.02 13.76 -17.56
C ASP A 645 26.72 12.97 -17.70
N VAL A 646 26.06 12.69 -16.58
CA VAL A 646 24.84 11.88 -16.56
C VAL A 646 23.63 12.59 -17.19
N ASN A 647 23.71 13.90 -17.41
CA ASN A 647 22.63 14.68 -18.03
C ASN A 647 22.80 14.78 -19.56
N ALA A 648 23.89 14.26 -20.11
CA ALA A 648 24.08 14.16 -21.56
C ALA A 648 23.22 13.02 -22.13
N PRO A 649 22.74 13.14 -23.39
CA PRO A 649 22.09 12.04 -24.10
C PRO A 649 22.97 10.78 -24.16
N ALA A 650 22.38 9.63 -23.83
CA ALA A 650 23.06 8.35 -23.91
C ALA A 650 23.08 7.83 -25.36
N PRO A 651 24.26 7.44 -25.90
CA PRO A 651 24.36 6.75 -27.16
C PRO A 651 23.64 5.39 -27.13
N ARG A 652 23.18 4.96 -28.29
CA ARG A 652 22.41 3.73 -28.49
C ARG A 652 23.13 2.47 -28.06
N GLY A 653 24.44 2.40 -28.29
CA GLY A 653 25.27 1.31 -27.75
C GLY A 653 25.39 1.35 -26.22
N ALA A 654 25.49 2.55 -25.64
CA ALA A 654 25.60 2.70 -24.19
C ALA A 654 24.29 2.34 -23.47
N VAL A 655 23.12 2.66 -24.05
CA VAL A 655 21.81 2.22 -23.54
C VAL A 655 21.75 0.69 -23.41
N LEU A 656 22.21 -0.04 -24.43
CA LEU A 656 22.24 -1.51 -24.39
C LEU A 656 23.23 -2.04 -23.37
N GLN A 657 24.43 -1.45 -23.29
CA GLN A 657 25.42 -1.84 -22.29
C GLN A 657 24.87 -1.68 -20.86
N ILE A 658 24.23 -0.54 -20.57
CA ILE A 658 23.66 -0.26 -19.25
C ILE A 658 22.57 -1.26 -18.91
N ILE A 659 21.64 -1.54 -19.83
CA ILE A 659 20.55 -2.47 -19.59
C ILE A 659 21.11 -3.88 -19.38
N LEU A 660 21.93 -4.41 -20.29
CA LEU A 660 22.46 -5.77 -20.17
C LEU A 660 23.24 -5.96 -18.87
N GLU A 661 24.15 -5.05 -18.53
CA GLU A 661 24.92 -5.16 -17.30
C GLU A 661 24.06 -4.98 -16.04
N ALA A 662 23.02 -4.14 -16.07
CA ALA A 662 22.09 -3.99 -14.95
C ALA A 662 21.28 -5.28 -14.70
N PHE A 663 20.93 -6.01 -15.77
CA PHE A 663 20.30 -7.34 -15.69
C PHE A 663 21.30 -8.46 -15.36
N GLY A 664 22.59 -8.15 -15.17
CA GLY A 664 23.62 -9.14 -14.84
C GLY A 664 24.11 -9.97 -16.03
N GLU A 665 23.79 -9.57 -17.26
CA GLU A 665 24.14 -10.33 -18.46
C GLU A 665 25.63 -10.30 -18.78
N THR A 666 26.13 -11.44 -19.26
CA THR A 666 27.51 -11.55 -19.74
C THR A 666 27.62 -11.00 -21.16
N ILE A 667 28.33 -9.88 -21.31
CA ILE A 667 28.56 -9.25 -22.60
C ILE A 667 29.48 -10.10 -23.47
N LEU A 668 29.00 -10.48 -24.66
CA LEU A 668 29.76 -11.25 -25.65
C LEU A 668 31.01 -10.51 -26.10
N VAL A 669 32.06 -11.28 -26.41
CA VAL A 669 33.27 -10.75 -27.05
C VAL A 669 32.92 -10.34 -28.48
N PRO A 670 33.08 -9.05 -28.85
CA PRO A 670 32.58 -8.56 -30.14
C PRO A 670 33.37 -9.15 -31.30
N GLN A 671 32.65 -9.70 -32.29
CA GLN A 671 33.23 -10.24 -33.52
C GLN A 671 33.16 -9.26 -34.69
N GLY A 672 32.22 -8.31 -34.63
CA GLY A 672 31.88 -7.41 -35.73
C GLY A 672 31.08 -8.11 -36.83
N GLY A 673 30.48 -7.32 -37.72
CA GLY A 673 29.84 -7.82 -38.94
C GLY A 673 28.36 -8.18 -38.83
N VAL A 674 27.75 -8.08 -37.64
CA VAL A 674 26.28 -8.11 -37.47
C VAL A 674 25.64 -6.88 -38.14
N TYR A 675 26.29 -5.73 -38.02
CA TYR A 675 25.93 -4.49 -38.69
C TYR A 675 27.13 -3.89 -39.41
N SER A 676 26.89 -3.25 -40.55
CA SER A 676 27.95 -2.67 -41.40
C SER A 676 28.70 -1.50 -40.74
N ASP A 677 28.09 -0.83 -39.77
CA ASP A 677 28.67 0.27 -38.99
C ASP A 677 29.12 -0.14 -37.57
N VAL A 678 29.13 -1.45 -37.28
CA VAL A 678 29.62 -2.01 -36.01
C VAL A 678 30.76 -3.00 -36.30
N SER A 679 31.97 -2.58 -35.94
CA SER A 679 33.18 -3.41 -35.98
C SER A 679 33.50 -3.93 -34.58
N ALA A 680 34.37 -4.95 -34.46
CA ALA A 680 34.81 -5.45 -33.17
C ALA A 680 35.47 -4.38 -32.27
N GLY A 681 36.01 -3.30 -32.86
CA GLY A 681 36.59 -2.17 -32.14
C GLY A 681 35.62 -1.01 -31.87
N SER A 682 34.36 -1.11 -32.28
CA SER A 682 33.36 -0.08 -32.00
C SER A 682 33.01 -0.04 -30.51
N ALA A 683 32.78 1.16 -29.96
CA ALA A 683 32.32 1.29 -28.58
C ALA A 683 31.00 0.53 -28.38
N HIS A 684 30.91 -0.24 -27.30
CA HIS A 684 29.76 -1.11 -26.96
C HIS A 684 29.43 -2.18 -28.02
N ALA A 685 30.37 -2.54 -28.91
CA ALA A 685 30.13 -3.59 -29.91
C ALA A 685 29.65 -4.91 -29.29
N GLY A 686 30.23 -5.30 -28.15
CA GLY A 686 29.84 -6.52 -27.44
C GLY A 686 28.39 -6.48 -26.97
N ALA A 687 27.96 -5.37 -26.36
CA ALA A 687 26.57 -5.20 -25.92
C ALA A 687 25.59 -5.14 -27.09
N ILE A 688 25.98 -4.53 -28.21
CA ILE A 688 25.16 -4.49 -29.42
C ILE A 688 24.94 -5.90 -29.95
N GLU A 689 26.00 -6.68 -30.11
CA GLU A 689 25.92 -8.06 -30.60
C GLU A 689 25.17 -8.96 -29.62
N SER A 690 25.37 -8.79 -28.31
CA SER A 690 24.65 -9.52 -27.25
C SER A 690 23.15 -9.24 -27.30
N ALA A 691 22.76 -7.95 -27.36
CA ALA A 691 21.35 -7.56 -27.44
C ALA A 691 20.69 -8.00 -28.75
N THR A 692 21.42 -8.02 -29.87
CA THR A 692 20.92 -8.56 -31.13
C THR A 692 20.73 -10.07 -31.06
N ALA A 693 21.69 -10.81 -30.47
CA ALA A 693 21.57 -12.25 -30.29
C ALA A 693 20.41 -12.64 -29.36
N ALA A 694 20.16 -11.86 -28.31
CA ALA A 694 19.02 -12.02 -27.39
C ALA A 694 17.67 -11.58 -28.00
N GLY A 695 17.66 -11.05 -29.23
CA GLY A 695 16.44 -10.58 -29.89
C GLY A 695 15.84 -9.30 -29.29
N ILE A 696 16.61 -8.55 -28.50
CA ILE A 696 16.19 -7.28 -27.89
C ILE A 696 16.11 -6.18 -28.96
N VAL A 697 17.06 -6.19 -29.90
CA VAL A 697 17.18 -5.22 -31.00
C VAL A 697 17.45 -5.89 -32.35
N SER A 698 16.98 -5.28 -33.43
CA SER A 698 17.16 -5.76 -34.81
C SER A 698 18.00 -4.83 -35.71
N GLY A 699 18.39 -3.64 -35.23
CA GLY A 699 19.05 -2.60 -36.04
C GLY A 699 18.06 -1.76 -36.86
N ASP A 700 18.55 -1.02 -37.85
CA ASP A 700 17.70 -0.19 -38.71
C ASP A 700 17.13 -0.99 -39.88
N ASP A 701 15.80 -1.03 -39.98
CA ASP A 701 15.09 -1.72 -41.05
C ASP A 701 15.60 -1.29 -42.44
N GLY A 702 16.11 -2.28 -43.19
CA GLY A 702 16.54 -2.11 -44.58
C GLY A 702 17.89 -1.44 -44.81
N ARG A 703 18.66 -1.08 -43.77
CA ARG A 703 19.96 -0.39 -43.93
C ARG A 703 21.19 -1.16 -43.46
N SER A 704 21.03 -2.33 -42.82
CA SER A 704 22.14 -3.11 -42.24
C SER A 704 23.07 -2.27 -41.35
N THR A 705 22.53 -1.26 -40.67
CA THR A 705 23.25 -0.36 -39.75
C THR A 705 22.57 -0.34 -38.38
N PHE A 706 23.32 0.00 -37.34
CA PHE A 706 22.84 0.09 -35.96
C PHE A 706 22.88 1.52 -35.38
N ARG A 707 23.77 2.38 -35.88
CA ARG A 707 24.06 3.73 -35.39
C ARG A 707 24.48 3.75 -33.91
N PRO A 708 25.60 3.08 -33.52
CA PRO A 708 25.98 2.87 -32.12
C PRO A 708 26.20 4.15 -31.32
N ASN A 709 26.66 5.21 -31.98
CA ASN A 709 26.97 6.50 -31.36
C ASN A 709 25.82 7.52 -31.42
N ALA A 710 24.71 7.20 -32.07
CA ALA A 710 23.55 8.08 -32.13
C ALA A 710 22.76 8.03 -30.83
N SER A 711 22.13 9.14 -30.44
CA SER A 711 21.20 9.15 -29.31
C SER A 711 19.94 8.33 -29.64
N VAL A 712 19.33 7.74 -28.61
CA VAL A 712 18.06 6.98 -28.73
C VAL A 712 16.93 7.79 -28.15
N ASN A 713 15.80 7.82 -28.85
CA ASN A 713 14.63 8.50 -28.33
C ASN A 713 13.88 7.66 -27.29
N ARG A 714 12.99 8.29 -26.52
CA ARG A 714 12.23 7.65 -25.44
C ARG A 714 11.31 6.53 -25.94
N ALA A 715 10.73 6.64 -27.13
CA ALA A 715 9.90 5.59 -27.73
C ALA A 715 10.71 4.33 -28.06
N GLU A 716 11.85 4.49 -28.73
CA GLU A 716 12.79 3.41 -29.03
C GLU A 716 13.36 2.79 -27.76
N THR A 717 13.74 3.61 -26.78
CA THR A 717 14.24 3.13 -25.49
C THR A 717 13.18 2.32 -24.76
N SER A 718 11.91 2.73 -24.81
CA SER A 718 10.81 1.98 -24.17
C SER A 718 10.65 0.58 -24.77
N LYS A 719 10.76 0.46 -26.09
CA LYS A 719 10.77 -0.86 -26.75
C LYS A 719 11.97 -1.70 -26.31
N ILE A 720 13.16 -1.10 -26.26
CA ILE A 720 14.40 -1.80 -25.86
C ILE A 720 14.29 -2.31 -24.42
N VAL A 721 13.91 -1.45 -23.46
CA VAL A 721 13.80 -1.81 -22.04
C VAL A 721 12.72 -2.88 -21.85
N ARG A 722 11.55 -2.72 -22.47
CA ARG A 722 10.50 -3.75 -22.42
C ARG A 722 10.99 -5.08 -22.97
N ASN A 723 11.66 -5.07 -24.13
CA ASN A 723 12.17 -6.30 -24.72
C ASN A 723 13.26 -6.94 -23.86
N ALA A 724 14.11 -6.14 -23.21
CA ALA A 724 15.09 -6.64 -22.27
C ALA A 724 14.41 -7.30 -21.05
N MET A 725 13.39 -6.67 -20.45
CA MET A 725 12.60 -7.28 -19.38
C MET A 725 11.99 -8.63 -19.78
N LEU A 726 11.51 -8.75 -21.02
CA LEU A 726 10.93 -10.00 -21.52
C LEU A 726 11.94 -11.07 -21.93
N LYS A 727 13.19 -10.70 -22.21
CA LYS A 727 14.20 -11.61 -22.78
C LYS A 727 15.31 -11.97 -21.80
N LEU A 728 15.49 -11.17 -20.76
CA LEU A 728 16.57 -11.28 -19.78
C LEU A 728 16.03 -11.36 -18.33
N GLY A 729 14.73 -11.15 -18.12
CA GLY A 729 14.09 -11.29 -16.81
C GLY A 729 13.66 -12.73 -16.49
N GLU A 730 14.32 -13.72 -17.10
CA GLU A 730 14.12 -15.17 -16.88
C GLU A 730 15.04 -15.71 -15.79
#